data_AF-A0A218VXV2-F1
#
_entry.id   AF-A0A218VXV2-F1
#
_cell.length_a   1.000
_cell.length_b   1.000
_cell.length_c   1.000
_cell.angle_alpha   90.00
_cell.angle_beta   90.00
_cell.angle_gamma   90.00
#
_symmetry.space_group_name_H-M   'P 1'
#
loop_
_entity.id
_entity.type
_entity.pdbx_description
1 polymer ?
#
loop_
_entity_poly.entity_id
_entity_poly.type
_entity_poly.pdbx_seq_one_letter_code
_entity_poly.pdbx_strand_id
1 'polypeptide(L)'
;MMLSRSCISLLDLASGDMLNFPQTPRSLPRVITVPGIISEVEDGNVTRNQGSAAPEPREKKIIVANFLPLNARKDDESGKWQFSLDEDSLLLQMRDGISSDTDIVYVGSLKADVPAMEQEEIAQELLENFNCVPTFLPPELHRKYYHGFCKQYLWPLFHYMLPMCPEYGNRFDRSLWQAYVSANKIYADKVMEVINPEDDFVWVHDYHLMVMPTFLRRRFKRVKLGFFLHSPFPSSEIYRTLPVRDEILKALLNTDLVGFHTFDYARHFLSCCSRMLGLNYESKRGYIGLDYFGRTVYIKILPVGIHMGRLESALNHPSSYTKAKEIREQFRGKKIILGVDDMDIFKGISLKILAMEQLLQQRPDLRGSVILVQIVNPARSTGKDVEEARRETYVATERINGTFGFPGYKPVILIDRPMEIYEKTAYYALAECCIVNAVRDGLNLIPYKYIVCRQGTSKMDEALENSSESSHTSMLVVSEFMGCSPSLSGAIRVNPWDIDGVADALYSALTMHLIEKQVRHEKHYRYVSSHDVAYWARSFLQDLERACKDHYSKRYWGIGFGLSFRILSLSPSFRKLSIENIASAYKQAERRAIFLDYDGTLVPQASIIKAPSPQVISVVNSLCGDPNSTVFIVSGRGRNSLSDWFQDCENLGIAAEHGYFIRWNRRSDWETGPLDEDFDWKKIAEPVMELYTETTDGSYVEAKESALVWHYQDADPDFGSFQAMELLDHLESVLANEPVVVKKGQHIVEVKPQGVTKGLVAEKILSVLKNDGKLPEFMLCIGDDRSDEDMFESLMNVASSSSIVAAPEVFACTVGQKPSKARYYLDDTVEVVTLLRSLASASGSNKPRSRSESVVSFDKTA
;
A
#
# COMPACT_ATOMS: atom_id res chain seq x y z
N MET A 1 -3.77 7.62 40.56
CA MET A 1 -4.82 7.04 41.43
C MET A 1 -6.01 7.99 41.45
N MET A 2 -7.22 7.46 41.61
CA MET A 2 -8.56 8.07 41.38
C MET A 2 -9.05 8.12 39.92
N LEU A 3 -9.88 7.12 39.62
CA LEU A 3 -10.78 7.03 38.47
C LEU A 3 -11.98 7.97 38.68
N SER A 4 -12.36 8.73 37.65
CA SER A 4 -13.72 9.26 37.52
C SER A 4 -14.32 8.76 36.21
N ARG A 5 -15.43 8.03 36.35
CA ARG A 5 -16.33 7.58 35.29
C ARG A 5 -17.38 8.67 35.03
N SER A 6 -17.46 9.17 33.81
CA SER A 6 -18.63 9.81 33.16
C SER A 6 -18.11 10.36 31.81
N CYS A 7 -18.73 10.18 30.64
CA CYS A 7 -20.15 10.25 30.32
C CYS A 7 -20.57 9.21 29.27
N ILE A 8 -21.80 8.74 29.43
CA ILE A 8 -22.60 7.97 28.48
C ILE A 8 -23.48 8.95 27.68
N SER A 9 -23.66 8.61 26.39
CA SER A 9 -24.75 8.97 25.47
C SER A 9 -25.01 10.44 25.11
N LEU A 10 -24.71 10.78 23.85
CA LEU A 10 -25.30 11.87 23.09
C LEU A 10 -25.59 11.43 21.63
N LEU A 11 -25.97 10.16 21.42
CA LEU A 11 -26.28 9.58 20.10
C LEU A 11 -27.77 9.28 19.87
N ASP A 12 -28.66 9.66 20.79
CA ASP A 12 -30.07 9.24 20.77
C ASP A 12 -31.08 10.25 20.18
N LEU A 13 -30.67 11.25 19.40
CA LEU A 13 -31.61 12.19 18.80
C LEU A 13 -31.25 12.55 17.36
N ALA A 14 -31.42 11.60 16.44
CA ALA A 14 -31.93 11.84 15.07
C ALA A 14 -31.99 10.53 14.25
N SER A 15 -32.92 9.64 14.57
CA SER A 15 -33.37 8.61 13.63
C SER A 15 -34.81 8.23 13.94
N GLY A 16 -35.74 8.83 13.19
CA GLY A 16 -37.13 8.39 13.16
C GLY A 16 -37.25 7.07 12.40
N ASP A 17 -37.77 6.07 13.11
CA ASP A 17 -38.46 4.86 12.68
C ASP A 17 -38.15 4.22 11.33
N MET A 18 -37.55 3.03 11.39
CA MET A 18 -38.16 1.74 11.02
C MET A 18 -37.04 0.71 10.91
N LEU A 19 -37.05 -0.33 11.78
CA LEU A 19 -36.68 -1.73 11.52
C LEU A 19 -36.49 -2.49 12.86
N ASN A 20 -37.55 -3.15 13.30
CA ASN A 20 -37.53 -4.22 14.30
C ASN A 20 -37.14 -5.55 13.61
N PHE A 21 -36.11 -6.24 14.09
CA PHE A 21 -35.91 -7.70 13.95
C PHE A 21 -35.00 -8.24 15.08
N PRO A 22 -35.08 -9.55 15.43
CA PRO A 22 -34.94 -10.03 16.81
C PRO A 22 -33.50 -10.34 17.23
N GLN A 23 -33.29 -10.31 18.55
CA GLN A 23 -32.11 -10.82 19.25
C GLN A 23 -31.81 -12.27 18.86
N THR A 24 -30.60 -12.53 18.36
CA THR A 24 -30.03 -13.87 18.25
C THR A 24 -29.75 -14.47 19.63
N PRO A 25 -30.17 -15.71 19.93
CA PRO A 25 -29.87 -16.34 21.21
C PRO A 25 -28.50 -17.05 21.19
N ARG A 26 -27.74 -16.81 22.26
CA ARG A 26 -26.68 -17.62 22.88
C ARG A 26 -25.38 -17.90 22.10
N SER A 27 -24.30 -17.62 22.82
CA SER A 27 -22.88 -17.71 22.45
C SER A 27 -22.33 -19.13 22.51
N LEU A 28 -21.48 -19.49 21.54
CA LEU A 28 -20.49 -20.56 21.65
C LEU A 28 -19.50 -20.28 22.81
N PRO A 29 -18.95 -21.31 23.46
CA PRO A 29 -18.04 -21.14 24.59
C PRO A 29 -16.71 -20.51 24.15
N ARG A 30 -16.36 -19.38 24.77
CA ARG A 30 -15.06 -18.71 24.63
C ARG A 30 -13.95 -19.66 25.08
N VAL A 31 -13.09 -20.10 24.17
CA VAL A 31 -11.74 -20.55 24.54
C VAL A 31 -10.93 -19.29 24.82
N ILE A 32 -10.83 -18.94 26.11
CA ILE A 32 -10.02 -17.83 26.61
C ILE A 32 -8.57 -18.29 26.63
N THR A 33 -7.73 -17.73 25.76
CA THR A 33 -6.29 -17.57 26.04
C THR A 33 -6.00 -16.08 26.16
N VAL A 34 -6.17 -15.56 27.38
CA VAL A 34 -5.63 -14.24 27.77
C VAL A 34 -4.55 -14.51 28.81
N PRO A 35 -3.26 -14.30 28.50
CA PRO A 35 -2.25 -14.13 29.53
C PRO A 35 -2.45 -12.76 30.19
N GLY A 36 -2.60 -12.79 31.51
CA GLY A 36 -2.98 -11.66 32.33
C GLY A 36 -1.91 -10.57 32.46
N ILE A 37 -2.42 -9.45 32.97
CA ILE A 37 -1.75 -8.28 33.50
C ILE A 37 -0.56 -8.68 34.38
N ILE A 38 0.64 -8.21 34.06
CA ILE A 38 1.80 -8.29 34.95
C ILE A 38 1.67 -7.16 35.97
N SER A 39 1.28 -7.51 37.20
CA SER A 39 1.62 -6.74 38.39
C SER A 39 2.95 -7.28 38.93
N GLU A 40 3.90 -6.37 39.15
CA GLU A 40 5.14 -6.62 39.89
C GLU A 40 4.86 -7.18 41.29
N VAL A 41 5.69 -8.14 41.74
CA VAL A 41 6.32 -8.24 43.08
C VAL A 41 6.65 -9.71 43.45
N GLU A 42 7.95 -9.93 43.62
CA GLU A 42 8.72 -10.84 44.51
C GLU A 42 8.75 -12.38 44.41
N ASP A 43 10.01 -12.83 44.39
CA ASP A 43 10.66 -14.12 44.66
C ASP A 43 9.92 -15.25 45.38
N GLY A 44 10.15 -16.47 44.88
CA GLY A 44 9.89 -17.71 45.60
C GLY A 44 10.12 -18.98 44.77
N ASN A 45 11.28 -19.62 44.97
CA ASN A 45 11.64 -20.95 44.45
C ASN A 45 10.53 -22.00 44.64
N VAL A 46 10.02 -22.61 43.55
CA VAL A 46 9.41 -23.96 43.61
C VAL A 46 9.75 -24.78 42.35
N THR A 47 10.13 -26.01 42.64
CA THR A 47 10.62 -27.12 41.82
C THR A 47 9.82 -27.47 40.56
N ARG A 48 10.57 -27.74 39.46
CA ARG A 48 10.09 -28.32 38.19
C ARG A 48 9.44 -29.69 38.39
N ASN A 49 8.16 -29.79 38.08
CA ASN A 49 7.49 -31.06 37.81
C ASN A 49 7.28 -31.19 36.30
N GLN A 50 7.88 -32.21 35.69
CA GLN A 50 7.70 -32.54 34.27
C GLN A 50 6.32 -33.17 34.08
N GLY A 51 5.40 -32.40 33.50
CA GLY A 51 4.13 -32.90 32.97
C GLY A 51 3.96 -32.36 31.56
N SER A 52 3.78 -33.28 30.59
CA SER A 52 3.23 -33.07 29.24
C SER A 52 3.36 -31.64 28.69
N ALA A 53 4.45 -31.37 27.97
CA ALA A 53 4.56 -30.15 27.18
C ALA A 53 3.36 -30.05 26.22
N ALA A 54 2.52 -29.02 26.40
CA ALA A 54 1.56 -28.61 25.39
C ALA A 54 2.34 -28.41 24.07
N PRO A 55 1.78 -28.79 22.90
CA PRO A 55 2.44 -28.53 21.63
C PRO A 55 2.74 -27.03 21.54
N GLU A 56 3.97 -26.67 21.16
CA GLU A 56 4.31 -25.27 20.93
C GLU A 56 3.28 -24.65 19.98
N PRO A 57 2.81 -23.41 20.24
CA PRO A 57 1.78 -22.80 19.42
C PRO A 57 2.29 -22.69 17.99
N ARG A 58 1.69 -23.46 17.08
CA ARG A 58 1.97 -23.37 15.65
C ARG A 58 1.56 -22.00 15.15
N GLU A 59 2.43 -21.40 14.34
CA GLU A 59 2.13 -20.14 13.68
C GLU A 59 0.88 -20.33 12.81
N LYS A 60 -0.10 -19.44 12.92
CA LYS A 60 -1.33 -19.51 12.15
C LYS A 60 -1.41 -18.38 11.12
N LYS A 61 -1.80 -18.72 9.90
CA LYS A 61 -2.04 -17.79 8.79
C LYS A 61 -3.50 -17.84 8.39
N ILE A 62 -4.19 -16.71 8.52
CA ILE A 62 -5.61 -16.55 8.21
C ILE A 62 -5.74 -15.94 6.82
N ILE A 63 -6.31 -16.70 5.90
CA ILE A 63 -6.54 -16.29 4.51
C ILE A 63 -7.99 -15.83 4.39
N VAL A 64 -8.20 -14.59 3.96
CA VAL A 64 -9.54 -14.00 3.87
C VAL A 64 -9.83 -13.62 2.43
N ALA A 65 -10.91 -14.17 1.88
CA ALA A 65 -11.35 -13.88 0.53
C ALA A 65 -12.88 -13.86 0.44
N ASN A 66 -13.42 -13.37 -0.68
CA ASN A 66 -14.87 -13.35 -0.85
C ASN A 66 -15.48 -14.75 -0.73
N PHE A 67 -14.90 -15.76 -1.40
CA PHE A 67 -15.36 -17.14 -1.35
C PHE A 67 -14.33 -18.06 -0.70
N LEU A 68 -14.82 -19.05 0.06
CA LEU A 68 -13.99 -20.16 0.56
C LEU A 68 -13.48 -21.02 -0.60
N PRO A 69 -12.33 -21.70 -0.44
CA PRO A 69 -11.83 -22.69 -1.40
C PRO A 69 -12.61 -24.02 -1.29
N LEU A 70 -13.94 -23.94 -1.32
CA LEU A 70 -14.84 -25.08 -1.17
C LEU A 70 -15.92 -25.08 -2.25
N ASN A 71 -16.29 -26.29 -2.65
CA ASN A 71 -17.51 -26.57 -3.38
C ASN A 71 -18.55 -27.07 -2.37
N ALA A 72 -19.69 -26.40 -2.32
CA ALA A 72 -20.83 -26.78 -1.50
C ALA A 72 -21.97 -27.23 -2.41
N ARG A 73 -22.52 -28.41 -2.15
CA ARG A 73 -23.70 -28.94 -2.86
C ARG A 73 -24.68 -29.49 -1.83
N LYS A 74 -25.96 -29.23 -2.01
CA LYS A 74 -27.02 -29.89 -1.24
C LYS A 74 -27.44 -31.12 -2.03
N ASP A 75 -27.41 -32.28 -1.39
CA ASP A 75 -27.85 -33.53 -1.98
C ASP A 75 -29.38 -33.53 -2.06
N ASP A 76 -29.93 -33.71 -3.27
CA ASP A 76 -31.37 -33.64 -3.51
C ASP A 76 -32.12 -34.82 -2.87
N GLU A 77 -31.46 -35.97 -2.67
CA GLU A 77 -32.08 -37.18 -2.10
C GLU A 77 -32.07 -37.18 -0.57
N SER A 78 -30.92 -36.89 0.06
CA SER A 78 -30.80 -36.88 1.53
C SER A 78 -31.11 -35.53 2.18
N GLY A 79 -31.14 -34.45 1.40
CA GLY A 79 -31.28 -33.08 1.90
C GLY A 79 -30.07 -32.58 2.70
N LYS A 80 -28.97 -33.34 2.76
CA LYS A 80 -27.74 -32.97 3.49
C LYS A 80 -26.77 -32.20 2.62
N TRP A 81 -25.96 -31.35 3.25
CA TRP A 81 -24.86 -30.68 2.57
C TRP A 81 -23.67 -31.61 2.38
N GLN A 82 -23.02 -31.48 1.24
CA GLN A 82 -21.75 -32.12 0.92
C GLN A 82 -20.74 -31.04 0.56
N PHE A 83 -19.56 -31.13 1.19
CA PHE A 83 -18.47 -30.20 1.00
C PHE A 83 -17.24 -30.93 0.44
N SER A 84 -16.57 -30.28 -0.51
CA SER A 84 -15.30 -30.74 -1.05
C SER A 84 -14.39 -29.54 -1.30
N LEU A 85 -13.08 -29.75 -1.21
CA LEU A 85 -12.11 -28.71 -1.53
C LEU A 85 -12.21 -28.32 -2.99
N ASP A 86 -12.23 -27.01 -3.26
CA ASP A 86 -12.12 -26.46 -4.61
C ASP A 86 -10.65 -26.50 -5.02
N GLU A 87 -10.29 -27.66 -5.54
CA GLU A 87 -8.98 -28.01 -6.06
C GLU A 87 -8.48 -26.97 -7.10
N ASP A 88 -9.36 -26.33 -7.87
CA ASP A 88 -9.00 -25.29 -8.85
C ASP A 88 -8.81 -23.90 -8.22
N SER A 89 -9.11 -23.73 -6.93
CA SER A 89 -8.95 -22.47 -6.22
C SER A 89 -7.48 -22.11 -6.04
N LEU A 90 -7.12 -20.89 -6.45
CA LEU A 90 -5.80 -20.31 -6.21
C LEU A 90 -5.45 -20.29 -4.70
N LEU A 91 -6.44 -20.00 -3.85
CA LEU A 91 -6.27 -19.90 -2.41
C LEU A 91 -5.95 -21.25 -1.77
N LEU A 92 -6.40 -22.34 -2.35
CA LEU A 92 -6.02 -23.68 -1.91
C LEU A 92 -4.61 -24.03 -2.39
N GLN A 93 -4.33 -23.78 -3.68
CA GLN A 93 -3.07 -24.12 -4.32
C GLN A 93 -1.86 -23.39 -3.71
N MET A 94 -2.05 -22.20 -3.16
CA MET A 94 -0.98 -21.44 -2.53
C MET A 94 -0.48 -22.05 -1.20
N ARG A 95 -1.22 -23.01 -0.63
CA ARG A 95 -0.83 -23.77 0.57
C ARG A 95 0.57 -24.38 0.43
N ASP A 96 0.92 -24.84 -0.76
CA ASP A 96 2.22 -25.48 -1.04
C ASP A 96 3.41 -24.52 -0.91
N GLY A 97 3.15 -23.21 -0.92
CA GLY A 97 4.16 -22.18 -0.62
C GLY A 97 4.35 -21.90 0.86
N ILE A 98 3.49 -22.44 1.72
CA ILE A 98 3.46 -22.23 3.17
C ILE A 98 4.05 -23.45 3.88
N SER A 99 4.77 -23.22 4.98
CA SER A 99 5.37 -24.32 5.76
C SER A 99 4.31 -25.31 6.26
N SER A 100 4.63 -26.60 6.27
CA SER A 100 3.76 -27.65 6.83
C SER A 100 3.50 -27.48 8.33
N ASP A 101 4.36 -26.73 9.02
CA ASP A 101 4.25 -26.45 10.46
C ASP A 101 3.34 -25.25 10.77
N THR A 102 2.83 -24.57 9.73
CA THR A 102 1.93 -23.42 9.85
C THR A 102 0.49 -23.87 9.64
N ASP A 103 -0.39 -23.52 10.59
CA ASP A 103 -1.82 -23.78 10.45
C ASP A 103 -2.47 -22.72 9.56
N ILE A 104 -3.26 -23.14 8.57
CA ILE A 104 -3.96 -22.23 7.65
C ILE A 104 -5.45 -22.29 7.92
N VAL A 105 -6.05 -21.13 8.15
CA VAL A 105 -7.50 -20.98 8.32
C VAL A 105 -8.04 -20.09 7.22
N TYR A 106 -9.09 -20.55 6.53
CA TYR A 106 -9.74 -19.78 5.47
C TYR A 106 -11.01 -19.12 5.99
N VAL A 107 -11.20 -17.84 5.70
CA VAL A 107 -12.43 -17.09 6.01
C VAL A 107 -13.04 -16.60 4.70
N GLY A 108 -14.30 -16.96 4.45
CA GLY A 108 -14.96 -16.70 3.17
C GLY A 108 -16.45 -17.02 3.19
N SER A 109 -17.22 -16.60 2.18
CA SER A 109 -18.59 -17.10 1.98
C SER A 109 -18.59 -18.40 1.16
N LEU A 110 -19.67 -19.16 1.25
CA LEU A 110 -19.90 -20.29 0.36
C LEU A 110 -20.50 -19.81 -0.97
N LYS A 111 -20.25 -20.54 -2.06
CA LYS A 111 -20.91 -20.32 -3.35
C LYS A 111 -22.34 -20.90 -3.38
N ALA A 112 -23.02 -20.91 -2.23
CA ALA A 112 -24.35 -21.48 -2.05
C ALA A 112 -25.08 -20.75 -0.90
N ASP A 113 -26.40 -20.62 -1.02
CA ASP A 113 -27.25 -20.02 0.00
C ASP A 113 -27.61 -21.05 1.08
N VAL A 114 -27.20 -20.79 2.32
CA VAL A 114 -27.42 -21.68 3.47
C VAL A 114 -28.52 -21.12 4.38
N PRO A 115 -29.60 -21.88 4.65
CA PRO A 115 -30.67 -21.45 5.57
C PRO A 115 -30.14 -21.18 6.98
N ALA A 116 -30.65 -20.13 7.64
CA ALA A 116 -30.17 -19.70 8.95
C ALA A 116 -30.18 -20.80 10.03
N MET A 117 -31.11 -21.75 9.95
CA MET A 117 -31.22 -22.86 10.91
C MET A 117 -30.08 -23.89 10.78
N GLU A 118 -29.45 -23.98 9.61
CA GLU A 118 -28.38 -24.95 9.29
C GLU A 118 -26.97 -24.33 9.44
N GLN A 119 -26.88 -23.00 9.61
CA GLN A 119 -25.61 -22.26 9.54
C GLN A 119 -24.62 -22.63 10.66
N GLU A 120 -25.08 -22.88 11.88
CA GLU A 120 -24.20 -23.19 13.02
C GLU A 120 -23.58 -24.59 12.88
N GLU A 121 -24.40 -25.58 12.52
CA GLU A 121 -23.93 -26.96 12.27
C GLU A 121 -22.90 -26.99 11.13
N ILE A 122 -23.21 -26.31 10.02
CA ILE A 122 -22.30 -26.22 8.87
C ILE A 122 -21.03 -25.45 9.24
N ALA A 123 -21.11 -24.38 10.03
CA ALA A 123 -19.91 -23.65 10.44
C ALA A 123 -18.96 -24.53 11.28
N GLN A 124 -19.52 -25.37 12.16
CA GLN A 124 -18.73 -26.31 12.95
C GLN A 124 -18.09 -27.38 12.06
N GLU A 125 -18.87 -27.99 11.15
CA GLU A 125 -18.37 -29.01 10.22
C GLU A 125 -17.23 -28.46 9.33
N LEU A 126 -17.40 -27.25 8.81
CA LEU A 126 -16.40 -26.61 7.94
C LEU A 126 -15.12 -26.24 8.69
N LEU A 127 -15.22 -25.84 9.95
CA LEU A 127 -14.05 -25.55 10.77
C LEU A 127 -13.29 -26.83 11.11
N GLU A 128 -13.97 -27.88 11.57
CA GLU A 128 -13.36 -29.13 12.00
C GLU A 128 -12.72 -29.92 10.84
N ASN A 129 -13.43 -30.01 9.71
CA ASN A 129 -13.00 -30.88 8.61
C ASN A 129 -12.16 -30.15 7.55
N PHE A 130 -12.28 -28.82 7.43
CA PHE A 130 -11.66 -28.06 6.35
C PHE A 130 -10.88 -26.81 6.80
N ASN A 131 -10.80 -26.52 8.11
CA ASN A 131 -10.23 -25.26 8.63
C ASN A 131 -10.83 -24.01 7.96
N CYS A 132 -12.13 -24.06 7.65
CA CYS A 132 -12.84 -23.00 6.96
C CYS A 132 -13.89 -22.37 7.88
N VAL A 133 -13.87 -21.04 7.98
CA VAL A 133 -14.85 -20.24 8.72
C VAL A 133 -15.79 -19.59 7.72
N PRO A 134 -17.04 -20.09 7.59
CA PRO A 134 -17.99 -19.52 6.66
C PRO A 134 -18.52 -18.16 7.13
N THR A 135 -18.63 -17.25 6.16
CA THR A 135 -19.24 -15.93 6.30
C THR A 135 -20.60 -15.96 5.61
N PHE A 136 -21.66 -16.14 6.42
CA PHE A 136 -23.02 -16.11 5.91
C PHE A 136 -23.51 -14.67 5.82
N LEU A 137 -23.78 -14.21 4.61
CA LEU A 137 -24.36 -12.89 4.35
C LEU A 137 -25.86 -13.04 4.10
N PRO A 138 -26.71 -12.16 4.67
CA PRO A 138 -28.12 -12.11 4.29
C PRO A 138 -28.28 -11.96 2.77
N PRO A 139 -29.23 -12.64 2.10
CA PRO A 139 -29.32 -12.67 0.64
C PRO A 139 -29.37 -11.28 -0.01
N GLU A 140 -30.13 -10.35 0.57
CA GLU A 140 -30.23 -8.98 0.06
C GLU A 140 -28.92 -8.19 0.26
N LEU A 141 -28.21 -8.43 1.36
CA LEU A 141 -26.89 -7.84 1.59
C LEU A 141 -25.90 -8.39 0.57
N HIS A 142 -25.85 -9.70 0.37
CA HIS A 142 -25.00 -10.36 -0.62
C HIS A 142 -25.26 -9.81 -2.02
N ARG A 143 -26.53 -9.68 -2.42
CA ARG A 143 -26.91 -9.11 -3.72
C ARG A 143 -26.38 -7.69 -3.92
N LYS A 144 -26.59 -6.80 -2.95
CA LYS A 144 -26.12 -5.40 -3.03
C LYS A 144 -24.60 -5.28 -2.97
N TYR A 145 -23.94 -6.06 -2.12
CA TYR A 145 -22.49 -6.08 -1.96
C TYR A 145 -21.80 -6.69 -3.19
N TYR A 146 -22.09 -7.95 -3.49
CA TYR A 146 -21.35 -8.72 -4.48
C TYR A 146 -21.78 -8.38 -5.91
N HIS A 147 -23.07 -8.54 -6.22
CA HIS A 147 -23.56 -8.24 -7.57
C HIS A 147 -23.61 -6.73 -7.84
N GLY A 148 -24.11 -5.93 -6.89
CA GLY A 148 -24.19 -4.48 -7.03
C GLY A 148 -22.83 -3.78 -6.99
N PHE A 149 -22.25 -3.62 -5.79
CA PHE A 149 -21.05 -2.80 -5.63
C PHE A 149 -19.80 -3.44 -6.25
N CYS A 150 -19.54 -4.72 -5.99
CA CYS A 150 -18.32 -5.38 -6.48
C CYS A 150 -18.36 -5.60 -7.99
N LYS A 151 -19.40 -6.24 -8.52
CA LYS A 151 -19.43 -6.68 -9.93
C LYS A 151 -19.99 -5.66 -10.92
N GLN A 152 -20.95 -4.82 -10.52
CA GLN A 152 -21.54 -3.82 -11.42
C GLN A 152 -20.94 -2.41 -11.27
N TYR A 153 -20.12 -2.16 -10.24
CA TYR A 153 -19.52 -0.85 -10.01
C TYR A 153 -17.99 -0.86 -9.93
N LEU A 154 -17.38 -1.58 -8.96
CA LEU A 154 -15.92 -1.64 -8.83
C LEU A 154 -15.25 -2.36 -10.00
N TRP A 155 -15.77 -3.52 -10.40
CA TRP A 155 -15.19 -4.33 -11.48
C TRP A 155 -15.10 -3.56 -12.80
N PRO A 156 -16.18 -2.92 -13.32
CA PRO A 156 -16.08 -2.10 -14.51
C PRO A 156 -15.10 -0.93 -14.36
N LEU A 157 -15.16 -0.23 -13.22
CA LEU A 157 -14.28 0.93 -12.97
C LEU A 157 -12.80 0.54 -12.98
N PHE A 158 -12.44 -0.56 -12.32
CA PHE A 158 -11.05 -1.05 -12.27
C PHE A 158 -10.56 -1.56 -13.63
N HIS A 159 -11.49 -1.90 -14.53
CA HIS A 159 -11.23 -2.29 -15.92
C HIS A 159 -11.48 -1.14 -16.92
N TYR A 160 -11.41 0.11 -16.44
CA TYR A 160 -11.44 1.33 -17.26
C TYR A 160 -12.78 1.59 -17.98
N MET A 161 -13.88 1.02 -17.48
CA MET A 161 -15.23 1.36 -17.92
C MET A 161 -15.88 2.35 -16.97
N LEU A 162 -16.08 3.58 -17.46
CA LEU A 162 -16.78 4.63 -16.74
C LEU A 162 -18.30 4.55 -17.01
N PRO A 163 -19.16 4.79 -16.00
CA PRO A 163 -20.61 4.81 -16.16
C PRO A 163 -21.09 6.10 -16.83
N MET A 164 -20.70 6.31 -18.09
CA MET A 164 -20.99 7.53 -18.87
C MET A 164 -22.47 7.64 -19.24
N CYS A 165 -23.14 6.51 -19.49
CA CYS A 165 -24.58 6.45 -19.71
C CYS A 165 -25.20 5.26 -18.93
N PRO A 166 -26.52 5.26 -18.71
CA PRO A 166 -27.21 4.15 -18.05
C PRO A 166 -27.09 2.79 -18.78
N GLU A 167 -26.67 2.79 -20.05
CA GLU A 167 -26.43 1.56 -20.81
C GLU A 167 -25.05 0.94 -20.52
N TYR A 168 -24.04 1.73 -20.14
CA TYR A 168 -22.64 1.30 -19.97
C TYR A 168 -22.12 1.49 -18.54
N GLY A 169 -22.82 0.89 -17.57
CA GLY A 169 -22.41 0.84 -16.17
C GLY A 169 -23.37 1.55 -15.20
N ASN A 170 -23.39 1.07 -13.95
CA ASN A 170 -24.25 1.65 -12.93
C ASN A 170 -23.66 2.94 -12.35
N ARG A 171 -24.51 3.96 -12.14
CA ARG A 171 -24.13 5.14 -11.36
C ARG A 171 -23.85 4.76 -9.91
N PHE A 172 -23.08 5.60 -9.22
CA PHE A 172 -22.80 5.40 -7.80
C PHE A 172 -24.10 5.38 -6.99
N ASP A 173 -24.28 4.34 -6.18
CA ASP A 173 -25.38 4.20 -5.23
C ASP A 173 -24.81 4.03 -3.82
N ARG A 174 -25.17 4.97 -2.94
CA ARG A 174 -24.72 5.00 -1.54
C ARG A 174 -25.19 3.77 -0.76
N SER A 175 -26.35 3.20 -1.11
CA SER A 175 -26.87 1.99 -0.47
C SER A 175 -26.02 0.76 -0.79
N LEU A 176 -25.47 0.66 -2.01
CA LEU A 176 -24.54 -0.39 -2.41
C LEU A 176 -23.21 -0.24 -1.67
N TRP A 177 -22.71 0.99 -1.50
CA TRP A 177 -21.54 1.25 -0.67
C TRP A 177 -21.76 0.85 0.80
N GLN A 178 -22.90 1.20 1.39
CA GLN A 178 -23.24 0.78 2.76
C GLN A 178 -23.30 -0.75 2.89
N ALA A 179 -23.85 -1.43 1.89
CA ALA A 179 -23.83 -2.90 1.84
C ALA A 179 -22.40 -3.45 1.76
N TYR A 180 -21.54 -2.84 0.96
CA TYR A 180 -20.12 -3.22 0.86
C TYR A 180 -19.37 -3.09 2.19
N VAL A 181 -19.55 -1.96 2.87
CA VAL A 181 -18.96 -1.71 4.19
C VAL A 181 -19.51 -2.67 5.23
N SER A 182 -20.82 -2.95 5.19
CA SER A 182 -21.47 -3.89 6.12
C SER A 182 -21.00 -5.33 5.91
N ALA A 183 -20.88 -5.79 4.67
CA ALA A 183 -20.33 -7.11 4.36
C ALA A 183 -18.88 -7.22 4.84
N ASN A 184 -18.02 -6.25 4.52
CA ASN A 184 -16.63 -6.21 4.97
C ASN A 184 -16.50 -6.24 6.51
N LYS A 185 -17.42 -5.60 7.22
CA LYS A 185 -17.48 -5.68 8.69
C LYS A 185 -17.78 -7.10 9.17
N ILE A 186 -18.75 -7.79 8.56
CA ILE A 186 -19.09 -9.18 8.91
C ILE A 186 -17.89 -10.12 8.65
N TYR A 187 -17.18 -9.96 7.52
CA TYR A 187 -15.93 -10.71 7.28
C TYR A 187 -14.88 -10.42 8.36
N ALA A 188 -14.69 -9.15 8.74
CA ALA A 188 -13.77 -8.80 9.82
C ALA A 188 -14.19 -9.44 11.17
N ASP A 189 -15.48 -9.44 11.49
CA ASP A 189 -16.02 -10.09 12.69
C ASP A 189 -15.72 -11.60 12.69
N LYS A 190 -15.83 -12.27 11.54
CA LYS A 190 -15.43 -13.70 11.39
C LYS A 190 -13.94 -13.96 11.59
N VAL A 191 -13.08 -13.06 11.12
CA VAL A 191 -11.64 -13.16 11.44
C VAL A 191 -11.39 -13.00 12.94
N MET A 192 -12.12 -12.09 13.61
CA MET A 192 -11.98 -11.86 15.05
C MET A 192 -12.39 -13.06 15.91
N GLU A 193 -13.20 -13.99 15.38
CA GLU A 193 -13.60 -15.21 16.07
C GLU A 193 -12.42 -16.22 16.23
N VAL A 194 -11.43 -16.19 15.33
CA VAL A 194 -10.39 -17.24 15.23
C VAL A 194 -8.95 -16.74 15.37
N ILE A 195 -8.73 -15.42 15.37
CA ILE A 195 -7.41 -14.79 15.39
C ILE A 195 -6.81 -14.69 16.79
N ASN A 196 -5.53 -15.07 16.93
CA ASN A 196 -4.64 -14.60 17.99
C ASN A 196 -3.88 -13.37 17.48
N PRO A 197 -4.22 -12.14 17.92
CA PRO A 197 -3.74 -10.90 17.30
C PRO A 197 -2.24 -10.61 17.48
N GLU A 198 -1.57 -11.28 18.43
CA GLU A 198 -0.14 -11.07 18.69
C GLU A 198 0.74 -11.92 17.74
N ASP A 199 0.28 -13.12 17.39
CA ASP A 199 1.07 -14.12 16.67
C ASP A 199 0.62 -14.31 15.23
N ASP A 200 -0.69 -14.29 14.98
CA ASP A 200 -1.27 -14.70 13.70
C ASP A 200 -1.12 -13.63 12.61
N PHE A 201 -1.02 -14.09 11.36
CA PHE A 201 -1.02 -13.24 10.17
C PHE A 201 -2.38 -13.30 9.49
N VAL A 202 -2.90 -12.16 9.04
CA VAL A 202 -4.09 -12.10 8.19
C VAL A 202 -3.70 -11.63 6.81
N TRP A 203 -4.05 -12.44 5.80
CA TRP A 203 -3.84 -12.11 4.40
C TRP A 203 -5.18 -11.97 3.69
N VAL A 204 -5.50 -10.74 3.31
CA VAL A 204 -6.77 -10.34 2.69
C VAL A 204 -6.63 -10.32 1.17
N HIS A 205 -7.60 -10.88 0.46
CA HIS A 205 -7.55 -10.98 -1.00
C HIS A 205 -8.66 -10.20 -1.69
N ASP A 206 -8.22 -9.41 -2.67
CA ASP A 206 -8.97 -8.81 -3.76
C ASP A 206 -9.91 -7.64 -3.42
N TYR A 207 -10.42 -7.01 -4.48
CA TYR A 207 -11.23 -5.77 -4.44
C TYR A 207 -12.54 -5.90 -3.65
N HIS A 208 -12.97 -7.11 -3.33
CA HIS A 208 -14.17 -7.38 -2.53
C HIS A 208 -14.00 -6.93 -1.06
N LEU A 209 -12.78 -6.94 -0.54
CA LEU A 209 -12.50 -6.78 0.90
C LEU A 209 -11.55 -5.59 1.22
N MET A 210 -11.53 -4.54 0.39
CA MET A 210 -10.56 -3.45 0.50
C MET A 210 -10.70 -2.61 1.77
N VAL A 211 -11.90 -2.55 2.37
CA VAL A 211 -12.15 -1.78 3.60
C VAL A 211 -12.04 -2.61 4.88
N MET A 212 -11.96 -3.93 4.75
CA MET A 212 -11.81 -4.85 5.88
C MET A 212 -10.60 -4.56 6.78
N PRO A 213 -9.40 -4.19 6.25
CA PRO A 213 -8.23 -3.92 7.09
C PRO A 213 -8.47 -2.87 8.18
N THR A 214 -9.29 -1.85 7.91
CA THR A 214 -9.64 -0.81 8.90
C THR A 214 -10.36 -1.39 10.11
N PHE A 215 -11.27 -2.35 9.91
CA PHE A 215 -12.01 -2.96 11.02
C PHE A 215 -11.11 -3.80 11.92
N LEU A 216 -10.22 -4.60 11.32
CA LEU A 216 -9.24 -5.39 12.07
C LEU A 216 -8.28 -4.52 12.84
N ARG A 217 -7.70 -3.50 12.18
CA ARG A 217 -6.72 -2.60 12.79
C ARG A 217 -7.32 -1.75 13.91
N ARG A 218 -8.61 -1.39 13.80
CA ARG A 218 -9.35 -0.71 14.88
C ARG A 218 -9.50 -1.57 16.13
N ARG A 219 -9.70 -2.88 15.96
CA ARG A 219 -9.82 -3.82 17.08
C ARG A 219 -8.46 -4.22 17.65
N PHE A 220 -7.47 -4.41 16.78
CA PHE A 220 -6.13 -4.90 17.08
C PHE A 220 -5.09 -4.03 16.38
N LYS A 221 -4.53 -3.06 17.11
CA LYS A 221 -3.62 -2.06 16.53
C LYS A 221 -2.34 -2.67 15.92
N ARG A 222 -1.93 -3.84 16.42
CA ARG A 222 -0.70 -4.56 16.04
C ARG A 222 -0.96 -5.81 15.18
N VAL A 223 -2.17 -6.02 14.69
CA VAL A 223 -2.46 -7.20 13.85
C VAL A 223 -1.56 -7.21 12.61
N LYS A 224 -0.99 -8.36 12.25
CA LYS A 224 -0.10 -8.49 11.09
C LYS A 224 -0.95 -8.63 9.82
N LEU A 225 -1.05 -7.58 9.00
CA LEU A 225 -2.01 -7.50 7.89
C LEU A 225 -1.33 -7.37 6.53
N GLY A 226 -1.57 -8.35 5.66
CA GLY A 226 -1.29 -8.27 4.22
C GLY A 226 -2.57 -8.11 3.41
N PHE A 227 -2.50 -7.39 2.29
CA PHE A 227 -3.55 -7.33 1.28
C PHE A 227 -2.97 -7.59 -0.10
N PHE A 228 -3.65 -8.36 -0.95
CA PHE A 228 -3.23 -8.57 -2.34
C PHE A 228 -4.40 -8.32 -3.30
N LEU A 229 -4.21 -7.42 -4.28
CA LEU A 229 -5.20 -7.12 -5.32
C LEU A 229 -4.97 -8.00 -6.55
N HIS A 230 -5.98 -8.79 -6.93
CA HIS A 230 -5.90 -9.67 -8.11
C HIS A 230 -6.44 -9.00 -9.39
N SER A 231 -7.25 -7.95 -9.24
CA SER A 231 -7.69 -7.08 -10.33
C SER A 231 -6.65 -6.01 -10.69
N PRO A 232 -6.76 -5.35 -11.86
CA PRO A 232 -6.00 -4.14 -12.14
C PRO A 232 -6.29 -3.06 -11.09
N PHE A 233 -5.31 -2.20 -10.84
CA PHE A 233 -5.56 -0.93 -10.17
C PHE A 233 -5.58 0.20 -11.21
N PRO A 234 -6.68 0.96 -11.33
CA PRO A 234 -6.82 1.94 -12.40
C PRO A 234 -5.95 3.18 -12.15
N SER A 235 -5.61 3.89 -13.23
CA SER A 235 -4.91 5.19 -13.15
C SER A 235 -5.66 6.19 -12.27
N SER A 236 -4.95 7.18 -11.74
CA SER A 236 -5.54 8.20 -10.86
C SER A 236 -6.68 8.98 -11.49
N GLU A 237 -6.66 9.17 -12.82
CA GLU A 237 -7.75 9.81 -13.58
C GLU A 237 -9.06 9.01 -13.58
N ILE A 238 -8.96 7.68 -13.61
CA ILE A 238 -10.13 6.80 -13.52
C ILE A 238 -10.50 6.58 -12.05
N TYR A 239 -9.52 6.35 -11.18
CA TYR A 239 -9.78 6.11 -9.77
C TYR A 239 -10.45 7.31 -9.08
N ARG A 240 -10.13 8.55 -9.48
CA ARG A 240 -10.74 9.75 -8.88
C ARG A 240 -12.23 9.87 -9.17
N THR A 241 -12.78 9.17 -10.16
CA THR A 241 -14.23 9.19 -10.41
C THR A 241 -15.01 8.40 -9.35
N LEU A 242 -14.33 7.59 -8.52
CA LEU A 242 -14.94 6.89 -7.40
C LEU A 242 -15.26 7.87 -6.25
N PRO A 243 -16.54 8.03 -5.85
CA PRO A 243 -16.90 8.96 -4.78
C PRO A 243 -16.33 8.59 -3.39
N VAL A 244 -16.00 7.31 -3.17
CA VAL A 244 -15.47 6.77 -1.90
C VAL A 244 -13.98 6.40 -1.98
N ARG A 245 -13.26 7.06 -2.90
CA ARG A 245 -11.82 6.83 -3.19
C ARG A 245 -10.94 6.96 -1.96
N ASP A 246 -11.19 7.99 -1.15
CA ASP A 246 -10.43 8.31 0.04
C ASP A 246 -10.55 7.22 1.10
N GLU A 247 -11.77 6.74 1.35
CA GLU A 247 -12.05 5.70 2.33
C GLU A 247 -11.38 4.38 1.94
N ILE A 248 -11.41 4.02 0.65
CA ILE A 248 -10.76 2.80 0.17
C ILE A 248 -9.23 2.90 0.27
N LEU A 249 -8.61 4.00 -0.17
CA LEU A 249 -7.16 4.18 -0.05
C LEU A 249 -6.72 4.16 1.42
N LYS A 250 -7.38 4.94 2.29
CA LYS A 250 -7.08 4.99 3.73
C LYS A 250 -7.25 3.61 4.38
N ALA A 251 -8.20 2.81 3.92
CA ALA A 251 -8.37 1.45 4.42
C ALA A 251 -7.25 0.50 3.99
N LEU A 252 -6.82 0.56 2.73
CA LEU A 252 -5.65 -0.20 2.27
C LEU A 252 -4.37 0.19 3.02
N LEU A 253 -4.21 1.47 3.36
CA LEU A 253 -3.07 1.97 4.15
C LEU A 253 -3.10 1.54 5.63
N ASN A 254 -4.19 0.91 6.10
CA ASN A 254 -4.20 0.22 7.39
C ASN A 254 -3.54 -1.17 7.32
N THR A 255 -3.02 -1.61 6.18
CA THR A 255 -2.23 -2.86 6.04
C THR A 255 -0.73 -2.61 6.26
N ASP A 256 0.05 -3.67 6.48
CA ASP A 256 1.51 -3.62 6.57
C ASP A 256 2.18 -3.88 5.20
N LEU A 257 1.54 -4.71 4.36
CA LEU A 257 1.99 -5.03 3.00
C LEU A 257 0.81 -5.03 2.02
N VAL A 258 0.93 -4.28 0.91
CA VAL A 258 -0.03 -4.28 -0.21
C VAL A 258 0.63 -4.90 -1.45
N GLY A 259 0.01 -5.91 -2.03
CA GLY A 259 0.48 -6.64 -3.19
C GLY A 259 -0.29 -6.36 -4.48
N PHE A 260 0.44 -6.27 -5.59
CA PHE A 260 -0.10 -6.15 -6.95
C PHE A 260 0.61 -7.10 -7.92
N HIS A 261 -0.05 -7.46 -9.03
CA HIS A 261 0.55 -8.32 -10.04
C HIS A 261 1.65 -7.64 -10.87
N THR A 262 1.49 -6.37 -11.23
CA THR A 262 2.40 -5.65 -12.12
C THR A 262 2.89 -4.34 -11.50
N PHE A 263 4.00 -3.84 -12.03
CA PHE A 263 4.52 -2.53 -11.63
C PHE A 263 3.54 -1.41 -11.97
N ASP A 264 2.82 -1.49 -13.09
CA ASP A 264 1.83 -0.46 -13.46
C ASP A 264 0.70 -0.33 -12.45
N TYR A 265 0.16 -1.45 -11.94
CA TYR A 265 -0.91 -1.41 -10.96
C TYR A 265 -0.42 -0.80 -9.64
N ALA A 266 0.78 -1.19 -9.19
CA ALA A 266 1.41 -0.59 -8.02
C ALA A 266 1.69 0.91 -8.21
N ARG A 267 2.22 1.30 -9.38
CA ARG A 267 2.49 2.70 -9.73
C ARG A 267 1.21 3.54 -9.73
N HIS A 268 0.10 3.00 -10.24
CA HIS A 268 -1.19 3.69 -10.18
C HIS A 268 -1.70 3.86 -8.75
N PHE A 269 -1.57 2.83 -7.90
CA PHE A 269 -1.89 2.95 -6.48
C PHE A 269 -1.05 4.03 -5.78
N LEU A 270 0.26 4.03 -6.00
CA LEU A 270 1.18 5.04 -5.47
C LEU A 270 0.83 6.45 -5.96
N SER A 271 0.50 6.60 -7.24
CA SER A 271 0.03 7.87 -7.81
C SER A 271 -1.25 8.35 -7.15
N CYS A 272 -2.21 7.46 -6.88
CA CYS A 272 -3.42 7.81 -6.15
C CYS A 272 -3.11 8.23 -4.70
N CYS A 273 -2.21 7.53 -4.00
CA CYS A 273 -1.79 7.91 -2.66
C CYS A 273 -1.08 9.29 -2.64
N SER A 274 -0.23 9.58 -3.61
CA SER A 274 0.43 10.88 -3.73
C SER A 274 -0.59 11.98 -4.03
N ARG A 275 -1.36 11.86 -5.12
CA ARG A 275 -2.28 12.91 -5.58
C ARG A 275 -3.46 13.18 -4.65
N MET A 276 -4.00 12.13 -4.00
CA MET A 276 -5.21 12.25 -3.17
C MET A 276 -4.91 12.44 -1.69
N LEU A 277 -3.81 11.86 -1.20
CA LEU A 277 -3.48 11.85 0.24
C LEU A 277 -2.19 12.60 0.57
N GLY A 278 -1.46 13.09 -0.44
CA GLY A 278 -0.19 13.80 -0.25
C GLY A 278 0.95 12.94 0.28
N LEU A 279 0.90 11.63 0.02
CA LEU A 279 1.88 10.69 0.54
C LEU A 279 3.03 10.47 -0.45
N ASN A 280 4.26 10.65 0.04
CA ASN A 280 5.45 10.28 -0.69
C ASN A 280 5.78 8.80 -0.46
N TYR A 281 6.28 8.14 -1.50
CA TYR A 281 6.86 6.81 -1.39
C TYR A 281 8.36 6.88 -1.64
N GLU A 282 9.10 5.99 -0.99
CA GLU A 282 10.52 5.85 -1.17
C GLU A 282 10.85 4.43 -1.63
N SER A 283 11.85 4.31 -2.51
CA SER A 283 12.46 3.03 -2.82
C SER A 283 13.75 2.89 -2.01
N LYS A 284 13.75 1.99 -1.01
CA LYS A 284 14.92 1.74 -0.16
C LYS A 284 15.31 0.27 -0.24
N ARG A 285 16.57 -0.01 -0.61
CA ARG A 285 17.18 -1.36 -0.63
C ARG A 285 16.34 -2.39 -1.41
N GLY A 286 15.71 -1.97 -2.51
CA GLY A 286 14.91 -2.84 -3.38
C GLY A 286 13.44 -3.01 -2.97
N TYR A 287 12.96 -2.31 -1.93
CA TYR A 287 11.55 -2.29 -1.53
C TYR A 287 10.95 -0.92 -1.76
N ILE A 288 9.66 -0.88 -2.08
CA ILE A 288 8.88 0.36 -2.17
C ILE A 288 8.05 0.48 -0.89
N GLY A 289 8.11 1.62 -0.22
CA GLY A 289 7.35 1.88 1.01
C GLY A 289 6.76 3.28 1.04
N LEU A 290 5.54 3.39 1.56
CA LEU A 290 4.87 4.65 1.89
C LEU A 290 5.02 4.91 3.39
N ASP A 291 5.45 6.11 3.78
CA ASP A 291 5.32 6.56 5.17
C ASP A 291 3.88 7.03 5.41
N TYR A 292 3.19 6.35 6.32
CA TYR A 292 1.83 6.66 6.71
C TYR A 292 1.74 6.74 8.23
N PHE A 293 1.78 7.96 8.77
CA PHE A 293 1.71 8.25 10.21
C PHE A 293 2.78 7.51 11.04
N GLY A 294 4.02 7.47 10.56
CA GLY A 294 5.15 6.84 11.24
C GLY A 294 5.22 5.32 11.07
N ARG A 295 4.29 4.75 10.30
CA ARG A 295 4.34 3.37 9.80
C ARG A 295 4.84 3.36 8.37
N THR A 296 5.60 2.34 8.02
CA THR A 296 5.89 2.05 6.61
C THR A 296 4.89 1.04 6.10
N VAL A 297 4.09 1.41 5.10
CA VAL A 297 3.25 0.48 4.34
C VAL A 297 4.05 0.02 3.14
N TYR A 298 4.42 -1.25 3.11
CA TYR A 298 5.23 -1.82 2.05
C TYR A 298 4.39 -2.17 0.82
N ILE A 299 4.98 -2.02 -0.37
CA ILE A 299 4.36 -2.39 -1.63
C ILE A 299 5.14 -3.56 -2.26
N LYS A 300 4.43 -4.64 -2.54
CA LYS A 300 4.96 -5.81 -3.24
C LYS A 300 4.39 -5.88 -4.66
N ILE A 301 5.28 -6.12 -5.61
CA ILE A 301 4.89 -6.43 -6.99
C ILE A 301 5.30 -7.86 -7.25
N LEU A 302 4.33 -8.73 -7.49
CA LEU A 302 4.57 -10.14 -7.76
C LEU A 302 3.40 -10.76 -8.53
N PRO A 303 3.58 -11.16 -9.81
CA PRO A 303 2.54 -11.87 -10.54
C PRO A 303 2.32 -13.24 -9.90
N VAL A 304 1.06 -13.67 -9.82
CA VAL A 304 0.75 -15.01 -9.28
C VAL A 304 1.02 -16.08 -10.34
N GLY A 305 1.58 -17.21 -9.91
CA GLY A 305 1.86 -18.35 -10.76
C GLY A 305 0.71 -19.35 -10.86
N ILE A 306 1.00 -20.49 -11.46
CA ILE A 306 0.13 -21.68 -11.50
C ILE A 306 0.74 -22.81 -10.68
N HIS A 307 -0.07 -23.82 -10.32
CA HIS A 307 0.42 -25.04 -9.70
C HIS A 307 0.88 -26.05 -10.76
N MET A 308 2.20 -26.28 -10.86
CA MET A 308 2.80 -27.16 -11.87
C MET A 308 2.34 -28.62 -11.73
N GLY A 309 2.55 -29.22 -10.55
CA GLY A 309 2.24 -30.65 -10.32
C GLY A 309 0.77 -31.04 -10.55
N ARG A 310 -0.17 -30.11 -10.32
CA ARG A 310 -1.60 -30.32 -10.58
C ARG A 310 -1.89 -30.42 -12.08
N LEU A 311 -1.30 -29.54 -12.89
CA LEU A 311 -1.47 -29.58 -14.34
C LEU A 311 -0.79 -30.82 -14.93
N GLU A 312 0.38 -31.19 -14.42
CA GLU A 312 1.06 -32.44 -14.80
C GLU A 312 0.23 -33.67 -14.43
N SER A 313 -0.38 -33.70 -13.24
CA SER A 313 -1.32 -34.76 -12.82
C SER A 313 -2.54 -34.81 -13.74
N ALA A 314 -3.12 -33.65 -14.07
CA ALA A 314 -4.26 -33.57 -14.97
C ALA A 314 -3.90 -34.01 -16.40
N LEU A 315 -2.73 -33.62 -16.93
CA LEU A 315 -2.22 -34.14 -18.20
C LEU A 315 -2.04 -35.65 -18.13
N ASN A 316 -1.59 -36.17 -16.99
CA ASN A 316 -1.34 -37.58 -16.80
C ASN A 316 -2.60 -38.45 -16.54
N HIS A 317 -3.78 -37.84 -16.49
CA HIS A 317 -5.02 -38.54 -16.19
C HIS A 317 -5.57 -39.29 -17.43
N PRO A 318 -6.08 -40.53 -17.29
CA PRO A 318 -6.64 -41.31 -18.40
C PRO A 318 -7.66 -40.56 -19.27
N SER A 319 -8.55 -39.81 -18.64
CA SER A 319 -9.57 -39.01 -19.33
C SER A 319 -8.97 -37.96 -20.26
N SER A 320 -7.81 -37.38 -19.91
CA SER A 320 -7.14 -36.36 -20.74
C SER A 320 -6.62 -36.96 -22.04
N TYR A 321 -6.00 -38.15 -22.00
CA TYR A 321 -5.49 -38.81 -23.22
C TYR A 321 -6.63 -39.29 -24.12
N THR A 322 -7.69 -39.85 -23.53
CA THR A 322 -8.87 -40.28 -24.29
C THR A 322 -9.48 -39.09 -25.01
N LYS A 323 -9.67 -37.98 -24.29
CA LYS A 323 -10.19 -36.75 -24.86
C LYS A 323 -9.27 -36.16 -25.94
N ALA A 324 -7.97 -36.18 -25.73
CA ALA A 324 -7.00 -35.71 -26.72
C ALA A 324 -7.09 -36.50 -28.03
N LYS A 325 -7.22 -37.83 -27.94
CA LYS A 325 -7.43 -38.69 -29.13
C LYS A 325 -8.74 -38.35 -29.84
N GLU A 326 -9.82 -38.13 -29.12
CA GLU A 326 -11.11 -37.72 -29.69
C GLU A 326 -11.00 -36.37 -30.42
N ILE A 327 -10.42 -35.35 -29.78
CA ILE A 327 -10.28 -34.00 -30.35
C ILE A 327 -9.38 -34.06 -31.59
N ARG A 328 -8.27 -34.80 -31.52
CA ARG A 328 -7.36 -35.00 -32.66
C ARG A 328 -8.06 -35.65 -33.84
N GLU A 329 -8.90 -36.66 -33.60
CA GLU A 329 -9.68 -37.31 -34.66
C GLU A 329 -10.72 -36.35 -35.25
N GLN A 330 -11.47 -35.66 -34.38
CA GLN A 330 -12.48 -34.69 -34.77
C GLN A 330 -11.92 -33.58 -35.67
N PHE A 331 -10.72 -33.10 -35.37
CA PHE A 331 -10.07 -32.00 -36.07
C PHE A 331 -8.86 -32.44 -36.91
N ARG A 332 -8.84 -33.71 -37.35
CA ARG A 332 -7.76 -34.27 -38.16
C ARG A 332 -7.45 -33.37 -39.37
N GLY A 333 -6.16 -33.07 -39.54
CA GLY A 333 -5.63 -32.23 -40.62
C GLY A 333 -5.88 -30.72 -40.45
N LYS A 334 -6.42 -30.26 -39.30
CA LYS A 334 -6.70 -28.85 -39.04
C LYS A 334 -5.81 -28.31 -37.93
N LYS A 335 -5.39 -27.04 -38.05
CA LYS A 335 -4.70 -26.29 -37.00
C LYS A 335 -5.72 -25.67 -36.04
N ILE A 336 -5.50 -25.86 -34.74
CA ILE A 336 -6.40 -25.38 -33.69
C ILE A 336 -5.84 -24.10 -33.07
N ILE A 337 -6.61 -23.01 -33.16
CA ILE A 337 -6.46 -21.82 -32.32
C ILE A 337 -7.39 -21.99 -31.13
N LEU A 338 -6.89 -21.75 -29.91
CA LEU A 338 -7.65 -21.92 -28.68
C LEU A 338 -7.83 -20.60 -27.93
N GLY A 339 -9.08 -20.27 -27.63
CA GLY A 339 -9.46 -19.27 -26.65
C GLY A 339 -10.17 -19.91 -25.46
N VAL A 340 -9.83 -19.49 -24.23
CA VAL A 340 -10.50 -19.93 -23.01
C VAL A 340 -10.73 -18.72 -22.12
N ASP A 341 -11.98 -18.32 -21.94
CA ASP A 341 -12.31 -17.07 -21.25
C ASP A 341 -13.60 -17.23 -20.45
N ASP A 342 -13.72 -16.44 -19.39
CA ASP A 342 -15.00 -16.30 -18.71
C ASP A 342 -15.94 -15.43 -19.56
N MET A 343 -17.24 -15.70 -19.51
CA MET A 343 -18.23 -14.85 -20.19
C MET A 343 -18.29 -13.48 -19.50
N ASP A 344 -17.47 -12.56 -20.00
CA ASP A 344 -17.26 -11.20 -19.50
C ASP A 344 -16.79 -10.30 -20.66
N ILE A 345 -17.37 -9.11 -20.75
CA ILE A 345 -17.06 -8.08 -21.76
C ILE A 345 -15.56 -7.74 -21.85
N PHE A 346 -14.84 -7.76 -20.74
CA PHE A 346 -13.43 -7.37 -20.71
C PHE A 346 -12.52 -8.44 -21.31
N LYS A 347 -13.01 -9.66 -21.55
CA LYS A 347 -12.23 -10.76 -22.14
C LYS A 347 -12.09 -10.65 -23.66
N GLY A 348 -12.80 -9.74 -24.32
CA GLY A 348 -12.61 -9.50 -25.76
C GLY A 348 -12.95 -10.70 -26.65
N ILE A 349 -13.89 -11.55 -26.21
CA ILE A 349 -14.30 -12.77 -26.95
C ILE A 349 -14.83 -12.41 -28.35
N SER A 350 -15.64 -11.36 -28.46
CA SER A 350 -16.15 -10.87 -29.74
C SER A 350 -15.02 -10.38 -30.65
N LEU A 351 -14.10 -9.56 -30.14
CA LEU A 351 -12.92 -9.07 -30.88
C LEU A 351 -12.07 -10.24 -31.41
N LYS A 352 -11.92 -11.30 -30.63
CA LYS A 352 -11.21 -12.52 -31.04
C LYS A 352 -11.87 -13.22 -32.22
N ILE A 353 -13.19 -13.34 -32.17
CA ILE A 353 -14.00 -13.97 -33.22
C ILE A 353 -13.96 -13.12 -34.49
N LEU A 354 -14.01 -11.80 -34.36
CA LEU A 354 -13.84 -10.87 -35.49
C LEU A 354 -12.44 -10.97 -36.12
N ALA A 355 -11.39 -11.12 -35.32
CA ALA A 355 -10.04 -11.33 -35.85
C ALA A 355 -9.92 -12.66 -36.60
N MET A 356 -10.62 -13.72 -36.16
CA MET A 356 -10.70 -14.98 -36.91
C MET A 356 -11.42 -14.81 -38.25
N GLU A 357 -12.50 -14.02 -38.29
CA GLU A 357 -13.13 -13.66 -39.55
C GLU A 357 -12.18 -12.93 -40.47
N GLN A 358 -11.50 -11.90 -39.97
CA GLN A 358 -10.57 -11.09 -40.75
C GLN A 358 -9.42 -11.93 -41.32
N LEU A 359 -8.87 -12.85 -40.51
CA LEU A 359 -7.89 -13.82 -40.96
C LEU A 359 -8.40 -14.66 -42.14
N LEU A 360 -9.62 -15.19 -42.06
CA LEU A 360 -10.20 -16.01 -43.14
C LEU A 360 -10.57 -15.21 -44.39
N GLN A 361 -10.88 -13.92 -44.25
CA GLN A 361 -11.10 -13.01 -45.36
C GLN A 361 -9.80 -12.75 -46.12
N GLN A 362 -8.75 -12.36 -45.39
CA GLN A 362 -7.43 -12.06 -45.95
C GLN A 362 -6.71 -13.29 -46.49
N ARG A 363 -6.93 -14.46 -45.87
CA ARG A 363 -6.24 -15.73 -46.19
C ARG A 363 -7.20 -16.84 -46.58
N PRO A 364 -7.70 -16.84 -47.83
CA PRO A 364 -8.57 -17.91 -48.34
C PRO A 364 -7.95 -19.30 -48.27
N ASP A 365 -6.62 -19.41 -48.30
CA ASP A 365 -5.85 -20.64 -48.17
C ASP A 365 -5.99 -21.34 -46.81
N LEU A 366 -6.39 -20.60 -45.76
CA LEU A 366 -6.60 -21.15 -44.42
C LEU A 366 -8.02 -21.70 -44.19
N ARG A 367 -8.95 -21.45 -45.13
CA ARG A 367 -10.32 -21.96 -45.05
C ARG A 367 -10.31 -23.48 -45.17
N GLY A 368 -10.97 -24.15 -44.22
CA GLY A 368 -10.97 -25.62 -44.12
C GLY A 368 -9.79 -26.21 -43.34
N SER A 369 -8.70 -25.47 -43.17
CA SER A 369 -7.48 -25.94 -42.51
C SER A 369 -7.23 -25.34 -41.12
N VAL A 370 -7.87 -24.22 -40.77
CA VAL A 370 -7.77 -23.58 -39.44
C VAL A 370 -9.13 -23.52 -38.76
N ILE A 371 -9.16 -23.76 -37.45
CA ILE A 371 -10.34 -23.58 -36.60
C ILE A 371 -10.00 -22.79 -35.34
N LEU A 372 -10.93 -21.96 -34.89
CA LEU A 372 -10.93 -21.35 -33.57
C LEU A 372 -11.87 -22.16 -32.66
N VAL A 373 -11.32 -22.76 -31.61
CA VAL A 373 -12.10 -23.32 -30.50
C VAL A 373 -12.14 -22.29 -29.38
N GLN A 374 -13.32 -21.75 -29.10
CA GLN A 374 -13.55 -20.83 -27.99
C GLN A 374 -14.31 -21.55 -26.88
N ILE A 375 -13.63 -21.82 -25.77
CA ILE A 375 -14.22 -22.33 -24.54
C ILE A 375 -14.68 -21.13 -23.70
N VAL A 376 -15.94 -21.13 -23.31
CA VAL A 376 -16.54 -20.08 -22.49
C VAL A 376 -16.84 -20.66 -21.10
N ASN A 377 -16.15 -20.16 -20.08
CA ASN A 377 -16.52 -20.47 -18.70
C ASN A 377 -17.75 -19.63 -18.28
N PRO A 378 -18.53 -20.12 -17.30
CA PRO A 378 -19.69 -19.39 -16.79
C PRO A 378 -19.36 -17.97 -16.34
N ALA A 379 -20.30 -17.05 -16.56
CA ALA A 379 -20.16 -15.67 -16.10
C ALA A 379 -20.07 -15.61 -14.56
N ARG A 380 -19.24 -14.70 -14.03
CA ARG A 380 -19.05 -14.51 -12.58
C ARG A 380 -20.16 -13.69 -11.92
N SER A 381 -21.01 -13.06 -12.72
CA SER A 381 -22.17 -12.27 -12.32
C SER A 381 -23.20 -12.22 -13.44
N THR A 382 -24.39 -11.72 -13.13
CA THR A 382 -25.43 -11.42 -14.11
C THR A 382 -25.47 -9.91 -14.37
N GLY A 383 -25.98 -9.53 -15.55
CA GLY A 383 -26.10 -8.13 -15.94
C GLY A 383 -26.18 -7.96 -17.45
N LYS A 384 -26.56 -6.76 -17.88
CA LYS A 384 -26.70 -6.40 -19.30
C LYS A 384 -25.40 -6.59 -20.07
N ASP A 385 -24.27 -6.22 -19.48
CA ASP A 385 -22.95 -6.35 -20.11
C ASP A 385 -22.65 -7.81 -20.47
N VAL A 386 -22.96 -8.75 -19.57
CA VAL A 386 -22.75 -10.19 -19.80
C VAL A 386 -23.70 -10.73 -20.87
N GLU A 387 -24.96 -10.31 -20.87
CA GLU A 387 -25.95 -10.68 -21.87
C GLU A 387 -25.54 -10.16 -23.26
N GLU A 388 -25.03 -8.94 -23.33
CA GLU A 388 -24.58 -8.32 -24.57
C GLU A 388 -23.32 -9.01 -25.12
N ALA A 389 -22.31 -9.27 -24.27
CA ALA A 389 -21.13 -10.05 -24.66
C ALA A 389 -21.51 -11.43 -25.20
N ARG A 390 -22.46 -12.10 -24.54
CA ARG A 390 -23.00 -13.39 -25.00
C ARG A 390 -23.67 -13.23 -26.36
N ARG A 391 -24.59 -12.28 -26.50
CA ARG A 391 -25.33 -12.04 -27.75
C ARG A 391 -24.37 -11.76 -28.92
N GLU A 392 -23.42 -10.85 -28.74
CA GLU A 392 -22.43 -10.49 -29.75
C GLU A 392 -21.58 -11.72 -30.18
N THR A 393 -21.10 -12.49 -29.20
CA THR A 393 -20.32 -13.72 -29.42
C THR A 393 -21.07 -14.74 -30.27
N TYR A 394 -22.34 -15.01 -29.93
CA TYR A 394 -23.15 -16.01 -30.64
C TYR A 394 -23.49 -15.55 -32.06
N VAL A 395 -23.94 -14.30 -32.22
CA VAL A 395 -24.28 -13.73 -33.53
C VAL A 395 -23.07 -13.72 -34.47
N ALA A 396 -21.90 -13.29 -33.97
CA ALA A 396 -20.67 -13.30 -34.76
C ALA A 396 -20.28 -14.73 -35.17
N THR A 397 -20.34 -15.68 -34.23
CA THR A 397 -20.02 -17.09 -34.49
C THR A 397 -20.92 -17.70 -35.56
N GLU A 398 -22.23 -17.51 -35.47
CA GLU A 398 -23.20 -18.02 -36.45
C GLU A 398 -22.96 -17.43 -37.85
N ARG A 399 -22.77 -16.10 -37.91
CA ARG A 399 -22.50 -15.39 -39.16
C ARG A 399 -21.23 -15.88 -39.85
N ILE A 400 -20.14 -16.04 -39.10
CA ILE A 400 -18.84 -16.50 -39.63
C ILE A 400 -18.92 -17.96 -40.08
N ASN A 401 -19.54 -18.83 -39.27
CA ASN A 401 -19.75 -20.23 -39.64
C ASN A 401 -20.65 -20.38 -40.87
N GLY A 402 -21.67 -19.53 -41.03
CA GLY A 402 -22.50 -19.50 -42.24
C GLY A 402 -21.77 -18.99 -43.48
N THR A 403 -20.82 -18.07 -43.31
CA THR A 403 -20.08 -17.43 -44.43
C THR A 403 -18.90 -18.27 -44.91
N PHE A 404 -18.11 -18.84 -44.00
CA PHE A 404 -16.87 -19.57 -44.33
C PHE A 404 -16.93 -21.08 -44.04
N GLY A 405 -17.99 -21.55 -43.37
CA GLY A 405 -18.18 -22.97 -43.08
C GLY A 405 -18.79 -23.74 -44.24
N PHE A 406 -18.68 -25.07 -44.18
CA PHE A 406 -19.29 -26.02 -45.13
C PHE A 406 -19.51 -27.36 -44.41
N PRO A 407 -20.26 -28.34 -44.97
CA PRO A 407 -20.50 -29.61 -44.27
C PRO A 407 -19.21 -30.28 -43.79
N GLY A 408 -19.12 -30.54 -42.48
CA GLY A 408 -17.92 -31.10 -41.84
C GLY A 408 -16.83 -30.09 -41.43
N TYR A 409 -17.01 -28.79 -41.71
CA TYR A 409 -16.10 -27.73 -41.31
C TYR A 409 -16.84 -26.51 -40.76
N LYS A 410 -16.52 -26.15 -39.51
CA LYS A 410 -16.93 -24.89 -38.90
C LYS A 410 -15.66 -24.14 -38.49
N PRO A 411 -15.41 -22.93 -39.01
CA PRO A 411 -14.24 -22.14 -38.63
C PRO A 411 -14.22 -21.74 -37.15
N VAL A 412 -15.38 -21.60 -36.50
CA VAL A 412 -15.50 -21.24 -35.09
C VAL A 412 -16.33 -22.28 -34.34
N ILE A 413 -15.73 -22.94 -33.35
CA ILE A 413 -16.37 -23.88 -32.45
C ILE A 413 -16.52 -23.21 -31.09
N LEU A 414 -17.75 -22.87 -30.72
CA LEU A 414 -18.08 -22.30 -29.42
C LEU A 414 -18.50 -23.41 -28.44
N ILE A 415 -17.81 -23.52 -27.31
CA ILE A 415 -18.13 -24.46 -26.23
C ILE A 415 -18.56 -23.64 -25.01
N ASP A 416 -19.86 -23.44 -24.88
CA ASP A 416 -20.49 -22.73 -23.74
C ASP A 416 -21.11 -23.73 -22.77
N ARG A 417 -20.25 -24.45 -22.04
CA ARG A 417 -20.64 -25.33 -20.94
C ARG A 417 -19.50 -25.46 -19.91
N PRO A 418 -19.82 -25.80 -18.66
CA PRO A 418 -18.80 -26.21 -17.70
C PRO A 418 -17.94 -27.34 -18.27
N MET A 419 -16.63 -27.19 -18.11
CA MET A 419 -15.64 -28.16 -18.59
C MET A 419 -14.69 -28.50 -17.45
N GLU A 420 -14.49 -29.79 -17.25
CA GLU A 420 -13.53 -30.33 -16.31
C GLU A 420 -12.09 -30.01 -16.73
N ILE A 421 -11.18 -30.03 -15.76
CA ILE A 421 -9.76 -29.73 -15.98
C ILE A 421 -9.13 -30.67 -17.03
N TYR A 422 -9.46 -31.96 -16.99
CA TYR A 422 -8.94 -32.99 -17.91
C TYR A 422 -9.33 -32.74 -19.37
N GLU A 423 -10.53 -32.19 -19.58
CA GLU A 423 -10.99 -31.83 -20.93
C GLU A 423 -10.25 -30.59 -21.44
N LYS A 424 -10.06 -29.58 -20.58
CA LYS A 424 -9.31 -28.36 -20.91
C LYS A 424 -7.84 -28.65 -21.21
N THR A 425 -7.19 -29.50 -20.42
CA THR A 425 -5.78 -29.88 -20.65
C THR A 425 -5.59 -30.57 -21.99
N ALA A 426 -6.55 -31.38 -22.45
CA ALA A 426 -6.51 -31.98 -23.78
C ALA A 426 -6.53 -30.93 -24.89
N TYR A 427 -7.42 -29.91 -24.80
CA TYR A 427 -7.42 -28.79 -25.75
C TYR A 427 -6.12 -27.99 -25.70
N TYR A 428 -5.60 -27.68 -24.50
CA TYR A 428 -4.34 -26.95 -24.36
C TYR A 428 -3.16 -27.69 -25.00
N ALA A 429 -3.07 -29.00 -24.80
CA ALA A 429 -1.99 -29.81 -25.35
C ALA A 429 -2.04 -29.89 -26.89
N LEU A 430 -3.24 -29.86 -27.49
CA LEU A 430 -3.44 -29.96 -28.94
C LEU A 430 -3.35 -28.63 -29.68
N ALA A 431 -3.66 -27.52 -29.02
CA ALA A 431 -3.76 -26.23 -29.70
C ALA A 431 -2.41 -25.74 -30.22
N GLU A 432 -2.37 -25.37 -31.50
CA GLU A 432 -1.20 -24.83 -32.18
C GLU A 432 -0.88 -23.41 -31.69
N CYS A 433 -1.92 -22.65 -31.37
CA CYS A 433 -1.82 -21.29 -30.83
C CYS A 433 -2.91 -21.06 -29.78
N CYS A 434 -2.56 -20.45 -28.66
CA CYS A 434 -3.53 -19.94 -27.69
C CYS A 434 -3.61 -18.41 -27.81
N ILE A 435 -4.84 -17.90 -27.94
CA ILE A 435 -5.14 -16.47 -28.03
C ILE A 435 -5.90 -16.01 -26.78
N VAL A 436 -5.32 -15.01 -26.13
CA VAL A 436 -5.88 -14.35 -24.94
C VAL A 436 -5.78 -12.85 -25.18
N ASN A 437 -6.83 -12.26 -25.75
CA ASN A 437 -6.87 -10.87 -26.23
C ASN A 437 -7.85 -10.01 -25.40
N ALA A 438 -7.85 -10.18 -24.08
CA ALA A 438 -8.69 -9.37 -23.19
C ALA A 438 -8.37 -7.87 -23.35
N VAL A 439 -9.40 -7.02 -23.37
CA VAL A 439 -9.23 -5.56 -23.47
C VAL A 439 -8.62 -4.99 -22.19
N ARG A 440 -8.96 -5.58 -21.04
CA ARG A 440 -8.31 -5.38 -19.74
C ARG A 440 -8.46 -6.65 -18.90
N ASP A 441 -7.40 -7.05 -18.23
CA ASP A 441 -7.45 -8.17 -17.28
C ASP A 441 -6.36 -8.01 -16.22
N GLY A 442 -6.65 -8.42 -14.98
CA GLY A 442 -5.72 -8.35 -13.84
C GLY A 442 -4.48 -9.18 -14.12
N LEU A 443 -4.52 -10.47 -13.77
CA LEU A 443 -3.59 -11.47 -14.28
C LEU A 443 -4.36 -12.63 -14.91
N ASN A 444 -3.99 -12.98 -16.14
CA ASN A 444 -4.58 -14.10 -16.83
C ASN A 444 -3.65 -15.32 -16.78
N LEU A 445 -4.13 -16.41 -16.18
CA LEU A 445 -3.37 -17.66 -15.99
C LEU A 445 -3.56 -18.68 -17.13
N ILE A 446 -4.44 -18.40 -18.10
CA ILE A 446 -4.68 -19.31 -19.24
C ILE A 446 -3.41 -19.53 -20.07
N PRO A 447 -2.61 -18.49 -20.41
CA PRO A 447 -1.34 -18.71 -21.12
C PRO A 447 -0.39 -19.63 -20.35
N TYR A 448 -0.35 -19.52 -19.01
CA TYR A 448 0.54 -20.31 -18.16
C TYR A 448 0.13 -21.78 -18.19
N LYS A 449 -1.18 -22.05 -18.04
CA LYS A 449 -1.75 -23.41 -18.15
C LYS A 449 -1.46 -24.01 -19.53
N TYR A 450 -1.65 -23.22 -20.60
CA TYR A 450 -1.35 -23.66 -21.96
C TYR A 450 0.13 -24.02 -22.16
N ILE A 451 1.06 -23.19 -21.69
CA ILE A 451 2.50 -23.44 -21.78
C ILE A 451 2.87 -24.79 -21.14
N VAL A 452 2.35 -25.06 -19.94
CA VAL A 452 2.63 -26.32 -19.22
C VAL A 452 2.02 -27.51 -19.95
N CYS A 453 0.79 -27.39 -20.46
CA CYS A 453 0.18 -28.46 -21.25
C CYS A 453 0.90 -28.74 -22.57
N ARG A 454 1.54 -27.73 -23.17
CA ARG A 454 2.35 -27.87 -24.39
C ARG A 454 3.76 -28.41 -24.15
N GLN A 455 4.27 -28.28 -22.93
CA GLN A 455 5.46 -29.03 -22.50
C GLN A 455 5.17 -30.54 -22.54
N GLY A 456 3.93 -30.94 -22.30
CA GLY A 456 3.50 -32.34 -22.43
C GLY A 456 4.02 -33.25 -21.33
N THR A 457 3.68 -34.53 -21.46
CA THR A 457 4.19 -35.63 -20.63
C THR A 457 4.35 -36.84 -21.53
N SER A 458 5.19 -37.81 -21.17
CA SER A 458 5.45 -38.99 -22.02
C SER A 458 4.18 -39.71 -22.47
N LYS A 459 3.20 -39.87 -21.55
CA LYS A 459 1.92 -40.50 -21.85
C LYS A 459 1.03 -39.65 -22.76
N MET A 460 1.08 -38.32 -22.60
CA MET A 460 0.33 -37.41 -23.45
C MET A 460 0.93 -37.38 -24.86
N ASP A 461 2.25 -37.37 -24.98
CA ASP A 461 2.94 -37.42 -26.27
C ASP A 461 2.67 -38.73 -27.01
N GLU A 462 2.65 -39.87 -26.31
CA GLU A 462 2.21 -41.16 -26.86
C GLU A 462 0.76 -41.09 -27.37
N ALA A 463 -0.15 -40.48 -26.60
CA ALA A 463 -1.54 -40.34 -26.99
C ALA A 463 -1.74 -39.43 -28.21
N LEU A 464 -0.87 -38.43 -28.37
CA LEU A 464 -0.85 -37.49 -29.47
C LEU A 464 -0.10 -38.02 -30.70
N GLU A 465 0.53 -39.19 -30.62
CA GLU A 465 1.42 -39.76 -31.65
C GLU A 465 2.58 -38.81 -32.01
N ASN A 466 3.04 -38.04 -31.02
CA ASN A 466 4.23 -37.22 -31.15
C ASN A 466 5.46 -38.12 -31.10
N SER A 467 6.40 -37.95 -32.03
CA SER A 467 7.69 -38.65 -31.98
C SER A 467 8.48 -38.20 -30.74
N SER A 468 9.26 -39.09 -30.12
CA SER A 468 10.15 -38.76 -28.99
C SER A 468 11.18 -37.65 -29.29
N GLU A 469 11.38 -37.29 -30.56
CA GLU A 469 12.24 -36.20 -31.03
C GLU A 469 11.48 -34.88 -31.32
N SER A 470 10.15 -34.85 -31.16
CA SER A 470 9.36 -33.64 -31.45
C SER A 470 9.64 -32.57 -30.39
N SER A 471 10.15 -31.43 -30.81
CA SER A 471 10.41 -30.33 -29.89
C SER A 471 9.12 -29.62 -29.49
N HIS A 472 9.01 -29.27 -28.20
CA HIS A 472 7.85 -28.58 -27.65
C HIS A 472 7.69 -27.16 -28.19
N THR A 473 6.45 -26.75 -28.40
CA THR A 473 6.10 -25.44 -28.95
C THR A 473 4.85 -24.89 -28.27
N SER A 474 4.81 -23.59 -27.96
CA SER A 474 3.62 -22.92 -27.40
C SER A 474 3.48 -21.53 -28.01
N MET A 475 2.65 -21.40 -29.04
CA MET A 475 2.41 -20.09 -29.63
C MET A 475 1.33 -19.35 -28.86
N LEU A 476 1.64 -18.10 -28.51
CA LEU A 476 0.81 -17.25 -27.69
C LEU A 476 0.57 -15.92 -28.41
N VAL A 477 -0.70 -15.59 -28.60
CA VAL A 477 -1.15 -14.25 -28.97
C VAL A 477 -1.83 -13.63 -27.75
N VAL A 478 -1.24 -12.57 -27.21
CA VAL A 478 -1.56 -12.04 -25.88
C VAL A 478 -1.81 -10.55 -25.98
N SER A 479 -2.92 -10.07 -25.44
CA SER A 479 -3.18 -8.63 -25.33
C SER A 479 -2.12 -7.93 -24.50
N GLU A 480 -1.66 -6.77 -24.96
CA GLU A 480 -0.74 -5.91 -24.21
C GLU A 480 -1.34 -5.36 -22.90
N PHE A 481 -2.67 -5.39 -22.76
CA PHE A 481 -3.40 -4.83 -21.63
C PHE A 481 -3.63 -5.79 -20.46
N MET A 482 -3.00 -6.97 -20.48
CA MET A 482 -3.11 -7.99 -19.44
C MET A 482 -1.85 -8.09 -18.58
N GLY A 483 -2.02 -8.40 -17.28
CA GLY A 483 -0.88 -8.46 -16.36
C GLY A 483 0.15 -9.55 -16.64
N CYS A 484 -0.15 -10.55 -17.46
CA CYS A 484 0.82 -11.59 -17.85
C CYS A 484 1.68 -11.19 -19.06
N SER A 485 1.30 -10.15 -19.80
CA SER A 485 2.01 -9.72 -21.02
C SER A 485 3.47 -9.31 -20.76
N PRO A 486 3.80 -8.57 -19.68
CA PRO A 486 5.20 -8.25 -19.36
C PRO A 486 6.04 -9.49 -19.02
N SER A 487 5.43 -10.49 -18.38
CA SER A 487 6.09 -11.73 -17.94
C SER A 487 6.43 -12.69 -19.10
N LEU A 488 5.58 -12.78 -20.11
CA LEU A 488 5.69 -13.76 -21.20
C LEU A 488 6.40 -13.17 -22.43
N SER A 489 7.69 -12.88 -22.29
CA SER A 489 8.51 -12.18 -23.32
C SER A 489 8.48 -12.77 -24.74
N GLY A 490 8.25 -14.07 -24.89
CA GLY A 490 8.13 -14.74 -26.19
C GLY A 490 6.74 -14.67 -26.85
N ALA A 491 5.74 -14.03 -26.23
CA ALA A 491 4.38 -13.95 -26.77
C ALA A 491 4.29 -12.90 -27.88
N ILE A 492 3.40 -13.11 -28.84
CA ILE A 492 3.05 -12.10 -29.84
C ILE A 492 2.04 -11.15 -29.19
N ARG A 493 2.48 -9.92 -28.92
CA ARG A 493 1.65 -8.91 -28.26
C ARG A 493 0.75 -8.24 -29.28
N VAL A 494 -0.51 -8.05 -28.92
CA VAL A 494 -1.51 -7.40 -29.77
C VAL A 494 -2.27 -6.36 -28.99
N ASN A 495 -2.70 -5.31 -29.70
CA ASN A 495 -3.78 -4.47 -29.23
C ASN A 495 -5.09 -5.12 -29.69
N PRO A 496 -5.97 -5.60 -28.78
CA PRO A 496 -7.19 -6.32 -29.15
C PRO A 496 -8.19 -5.48 -29.95
N TRP A 497 -8.08 -4.14 -29.93
CA TRP A 497 -8.91 -3.24 -30.72
C TRP A 497 -8.50 -3.16 -32.19
N ASP A 498 -7.26 -3.52 -32.51
CA ASP A 498 -6.76 -3.62 -33.88
C ASP A 498 -7.03 -5.03 -34.42
N ILE A 499 -8.22 -5.22 -35.00
CA ILE A 499 -8.68 -6.52 -35.51
C ILE A 499 -7.73 -7.06 -36.59
N ASP A 500 -7.21 -6.19 -37.45
CA ASP A 500 -6.24 -6.54 -38.49
C ASP A 500 -4.93 -7.00 -37.86
N GLY A 501 -4.39 -6.24 -36.90
CA GLY A 501 -3.19 -6.62 -36.17
C GLY A 501 -3.32 -7.95 -35.40
N VAL A 502 -4.50 -8.25 -34.84
CA VAL A 502 -4.77 -9.55 -34.21
C VAL A 502 -4.82 -10.67 -35.25
N ALA A 503 -5.43 -10.44 -36.41
CA ALA A 503 -5.48 -11.42 -37.51
C ALA A 503 -4.07 -11.73 -38.05
N ASP A 504 -3.24 -10.70 -38.24
CA ASP A 504 -1.83 -10.84 -38.65
C ASP A 504 -1.00 -11.60 -37.61
N ALA A 505 -1.23 -11.33 -36.32
CA ALA A 505 -0.57 -12.06 -35.23
C ALA A 505 -0.96 -13.55 -35.19
N LEU A 506 -2.24 -13.87 -35.40
CA LEU A 506 -2.71 -15.25 -35.53
C LEU A 506 -2.09 -15.93 -36.75
N TYR A 507 -2.05 -15.26 -37.89
CA TYR A 507 -1.39 -15.76 -39.08
C TYR A 507 0.09 -16.07 -38.81
N SER A 508 0.82 -15.10 -38.24
CA SER A 508 2.22 -15.24 -37.88
C SER A 508 2.45 -16.43 -36.93
N ALA A 509 1.63 -16.58 -35.89
CA ALA A 509 1.71 -17.73 -34.98
C ALA A 509 1.56 -19.08 -35.70
N LEU A 510 0.65 -19.17 -36.68
CA LEU A 510 0.37 -20.41 -37.43
C LEU A 510 1.45 -20.76 -38.47
N THR A 511 2.15 -19.77 -39.02
CA THR A 511 3.15 -19.96 -40.08
C THR A 511 4.60 -19.81 -39.62
N MET A 512 4.82 -19.40 -38.36
CA MET A 512 6.16 -19.22 -37.80
C MET A 512 7.01 -20.50 -37.92
N HIS A 513 8.30 -20.31 -38.20
CA HIS A 513 9.25 -21.40 -38.34
C HIS A 513 9.41 -22.17 -37.02
N LEU A 514 9.52 -23.50 -37.12
CA LEU A 514 9.52 -24.41 -35.98
C LEU A 514 10.60 -24.05 -34.93
N ILE A 515 11.82 -23.70 -35.37
CA ILE A 515 12.93 -23.32 -34.47
C ILE A 515 12.56 -22.09 -33.63
N GLU A 516 11.90 -21.10 -34.22
CA GLU A 516 11.48 -19.91 -33.47
C GLU A 516 10.39 -20.27 -32.43
N LYS A 517 9.44 -21.14 -32.80
CA LYS A 517 8.40 -21.63 -31.88
C LYS A 517 9.00 -22.33 -30.67
N GLN A 518 10.04 -23.14 -30.88
CA GLN A 518 10.76 -23.86 -29.82
C GLN A 518 11.45 -22.90 -28.85
N VAL A 519 12.19 -21.92 -29.38
CA VAL A 519 12.90 -20.93 -28.55
C VAL A 519 11.92 -20.08 -27.74
N ARG A 520 10.77 -19.69 -28.32
CA ARG A 520 9.71 -18.97 -27.59
C ARG A 520 9.13 -19.84 -26.47
N HIS A 521 8.85 -21.11 -26.75
CA HIS A 521 8.34 -22.06 -25.76
C HIS A 521 9.31 -22.25 -24.59
N GLU A 522 10.60 -22.48 -24.87
CA GLU A 522 11.61 -22.69 -23.81
C GLU A 522 11.69 -21.48 -22.86
N LYS A 523 11.66 -20.25 -23.41
CA LYS A 523 11.62 -19.03 -22.60
C LYS A 523 10.37 -18.95 -21.73
N HIS A 524 9.21 -19.27 -22.31
CA HIS A 524 7.94 -19.27 -21.59
C HIS A 524 7.93 -20.31 -20.46
N TYR A 525 8.27 -21.56 -20.77
CA TYR A 525 8.25 -22.66 -19.80
C TYR A 525 9.25 -22.45 -18.67
N ARG A 526 10.46 -21.93 -18.96
CA ARG A 526 11.45 -21.57 -17.92
C ARG A 526 10.91 -20.53 -16.94
N TYR A 527 10.20 -19.52 -17.44
CA TYR A 527 9.61 -18.50 -16.57
C TYR A 527 8.49 -19.08 -15.72
N VAL A 528 7.54 -19.79 -16.33
CA VAL A 528 6.37 -20.36 -15.65
C VAL A 528 6.76 -21.41 -14.60
N SER A 529 7.76 -22.25 -14.89
CA SER A 529 8.23 -23.29 -13.96
C SER A 529 8.99 -22.74 -12.75
N SER A 530 9.58 -21.54 -12.86
CA SER A 530 10.29 -20.89 -11.74
C SER A 530 9.42 -19.94 -10.93
N HIS A 531 8.29 -19.48 -11.48
CA HIS A 531 7.36 -18.52 -10.87
C HIS A 531 6.00 -19.16 -10.67
N ASP A 532 5.97 -20.26 -9.91
CA ASP A 532 4.75 -20.98 -9.58
C ASP A 532 3.97 -20.29 -8.44
N VAL A 533 2.78 -20.84 -8.13
CA VAL A 533 1.93 -20.32 -7.06
C VAL A 533 2.58 -20.42 -5.67
N ALA A 534 3.39 -21.46 -5.43
CA ALA A 534 4.08 -21.68 -4.17
C ALA A 534 5.16 -20.61 -3.93
N TYR A 535 5.93 -20.27 -4.96
CA TYR A 535 6.88 -19.16 -4.93
C TYR A 535 6.19 -17.83 -4.63
N TRP A 536 5.05 -17.55 -5.28
CA TRP A 536 4.27 -16.33 -5.02
C TRP A 536 3.85 -16.22 -3.56
N ALA A 537 3.28 -17.29 -3.00
CA ALA A 537 2.80 -17.32 -1.62
C ALA A 537 3.95 -17.13 -0.62
N ARG A 538 5.03 -17.90 -0.80
CA ARG A 538 6.21 -17.84 0.06
C ARG A 538 6.85 -16.45 0.05
N SER A 539 7.03 -15.87 -1.13
CA SER A 539 7.66 -14.55 -1.26
C SER A 539 6.82 -13.44 -0.65
N PHE A 540 5.49 -13.47 -0.83
CA PHE A 540 4.61 -12.49 -0.20
C PHE A 540 4.65 -12.58 1.33
N LEU A 541 4.56 -13.79 1.88
CA LEU A 541 4.56 -14.00 3.32
C LEU A 541 5.89 -13.62 3.99
N GLN A 542 7.03 -13.92 3.36
CA GLN A 542 8.34 -13.48 3.84
C GLN A 542 8.45 -11.96 3.93
N ASP A 543 7.90 -11.24 2.94
CA ASP A 543 7.89 -9.77 2.97
C ASP A 543 6.87 -9.23 3.97
N LEU A 544 5.75 -9.93 4.21
CA LEU A 544 4.78 -9.56 5.24
C LEU A 544 5.40 -9.73 6.64
N GLU A 545 6.09 -10.84 6.90
CA GLU A 545 6.86 -11.07 8.12
C GLU A 545 7.90 -9.97 8.33
N ARG A 546 8.64 -9.58 7.28
CA ARG A 546 9.57 -8.45 7.32
C ARG A 546 8.87 -7.13 7.65
N ALA A 547 7.74 -6.83 7.01
CA ALA A 547 6.98 -5.61 7.22
C ALA A 547 6.47 -5.48 8.68
N CYS A 548 6.21 -6.59 9.35
CA CYS A 548 5.67 -6.61 10.72
C CYS A 548 6.75 -6.61 11.82
N LYS A 549 8.05 -6.66 11.50
CA LYS A 549 9.13 -6.77 12.51
C LYS A 549 9.11 -5.66 13.57
N ASP A 550 8.70 -4.46 13.19
CA ASP A 550 8.72 -3.28 14.06
C ASP A 550 7.46 -3.12 14.94
N HIS A 551 6.49 -4.05 14.87
CA HIS A 551 5.22 -3.92 15.60
C HIS A 551 5.40 -3.87 17.13
N TYR A 552 6.41 -4.55 17.66
CA TYR A 552 6.70 -4.57 19.10
C TYR A 552 7.74 -3.52 19.52
N SER A 553 8.53 -3.02 18.57
CA SER A 553 9.51 -1.96 18.85
C SER A 553 8.89 -0.57 18.87
N LYS A 554 7.60 -0.40 18.49
CA LYS A 554 6.90 0.89 18.42
C LYS A 554 5.60 0.91 19.23
N ARG A 555 5.17 2.13 19.61
CA ARG A 555 3.89 2.40 20.27
C ARG A 555 2.84 2.83 19.24
N TYR A 556 1.68 2.18 19.28
CA TYR A 556 0.61 2.36 18.30
C TYR A 556 -0.64 2.99 18.92
N TRP A 557 -1.12 4.08 18.32
CA TRP A 557 -2.32 4.82 18.73
C TRP A 557 -3.33 4.86 17.58
N GLY A 558 -4.62 4.66 17.88
CA GLY A 558 -5.67 4.76 16.89
C GLY A 558 -6.27 6.16 16.89
N ILE A 559 -6.39 6.78 15.73
CA ILE A 559 -6.98 8.11 15.54
C ILE A 559 -8.00 8.09 14.40
N GLY A 560 -9.02 8.95 14.47
CA GLY A 560 -10.09 9.04 13.47
C GLY A 560 -11.31 8.14 13.74
N PHE A 561 -12.40 8.42 13.02
CA PHE A 561 -13.70 7.75 13.19
C PHE A 561 -14.14 7.04 11.90
N GLY A 562 -14.89 5.94 12.02
CA GLY A 562 -15.38 5.18 10.87
C GLY A 562 -14.23 4.68 9.98
N LEU A 563 -14.35 4.89 8.67
CA LEU A 563 -13.33 4.52 7.67
C LEU A 563 -12.15 5.50 7.58
N SER A 564 -12.22 6.66 8.27
CA SER A 564 -11.08 7.58 8.43
C SER A 564 -10.11 7.16 9.54
N PHE A 565 -10.38 6.02 10.18
CA PHE A 565 -9.52 5.45 11.20
C PHE A 565 -8.15 5.12 10.62
N ARG A 566 -7.11 5.49 11.36
CA ARG A 566 -5.71 5.30 11.00
C ARG A 566 -4.89 5.10 12.26
N ILE A 567 -3.69 4.58 12.05
CA ILE A 567 -2.79 4.23 13.14
C ILE A 567 -1.57 5.13 13.12
N LEU A 568 -1.35 5.80 14.24
CA LEU A 568 -0.15 6.55 14.53
C LEU A 568 0.88 5.64 15.20
N SER A 569 2.09 5.58 14.65
CA SER A 569 3.22 4.84 15.21
C SER A 569 4.31 5.79 15.67
N LEU A 570 4.67 5.69 16.95
CA LEU A 570 5.67 6.53 17.61
C LEU A 570 6.74 5.65 18.26
N SER A 571 7.96 6.17 18.36
CA SER A 571 9.03 5.50 19.11
C SER A 571 8.61 5.29 20.58
N PRO A 572 9.00 4.18 21.25
CA PRO A 572 8.75 3.98 22.68
C PRO A 572 9.40 5.05 23.54
N SER A 573 10.51 5.63 23.08
CA SER A 573 11.21 6.72 23.75
C SER A 573 10.51 8.08 23.57
N PHE A 574 9.52 8.17 22.67
CA PHE A 574 8.79 9.41 22.40
C PHE A 574 7.89 9.77 23.59
N ARG A 575 8.21 10.88 24.26
CA ARG A 575 7.53 11.32 25.49
C ARG A 575 7.45 12.83 25.59
N LYS A 576 6.49 13.33 26.37
CA LYS A 576 6.39 14.76 26.66
C LYS A 576 7.66 15.23 27.38
N LEU A 577 8.21 16.37 26.97
CA LEU A 577 9.39 16.94 27.60
C LEU A 577 9.04 17.49 28.99
N SER A 578 9.69 16.98 30.04
CA SER A 578 9.53 17.53 31.39
C SER A 578 10.41 18.76 31.55
N ILE A 579 9.77 19.90 31.87
CA ILE A 579 10.45 21.19 32.13
C ILE A 579 11.44 21.07 33.29
N GLU A 580 11.12 20.29 34.32
CA GLU A 580 11.98 20.12 35.49
C GLU A 580 13.27 19.35 35.15
N ASN A 581 13.15 18.27 34.38
CA ASN A 581 14.28 17.43 33.99
C ASN A 581 15.27 18.21 33.12
N ILE A 582 14.75 18.88 32.08
CA ILE A 582 15.58 19.66 31.18
C ILE A 582 16.17 20.90 31.88
N ALA A 583 15.44 21.55 32.79
CA ALA A 583 15.99 22.66 33.57
C ALA A 583 17.12 22.21 34.52
N SER A 584 17.04 20.99 35.07
CA SER A 584 18.14 20.42 35.86
C SER A 584 19.37 20.14 35.01
N ALA A 585 19.20 19.46 33.87
CA ALA A 585 20.28 19.19 32.92
C ALA A 585 20.94 20.50 32.43
N TYR A 586 20.10 21.49 32.10
CA TYR A 586 20.55 22.82 31.72
C TYR A 586 21.41 23.46 32.81
N LYS A 587 20.99 23.45 34.07
CA LYS A 587 21.77 24.03 35.18
C LYS A 587 23.12 23.35 35.40
N GLN A 588 23.22 22.04 35.17
CA GLN A 588 24.43 21.26 35.38
C GLN A 588 25.46 21.44 34.26
N ALA A 589 25.01 21.73 33.04
CA ALA A 589 25.88 21.90 31.89
C ALA A 589 26.61 23.25 31.90
N GLU A 590 27.93 23.21 31.65
CA GLU A 590 28.79 24.39 31.52
C GLU A 590 28.85 24.93 30.09
N ARG A 591 28.50 24.10 29.08
CA ARG A 591 28.42 24.49 27.67
C ARG A 591 27.13 23.98 27.04
N ARG A 592 26.32 24.89 26.49
CA ARG A 592 24.97 24.60 26.01
C ARG A 592 24.77 25.09 24.59
N ALA A 593 24.15 24.28 23.75
CA ALA A 593 23.71 24.68 22.42
C ALA A 593 22.18 24.55 22.32
N ILE A 594 21.52 25.61 21.85
CA ILE A 594 20.06 25.66 21.69
C ILE A 594 19.75 26.03 20.24
N PHE A 595 19.01 25.18 19.55
CA PHE A 595 18.53 25.38 18.18
C PHE A 595 17.01 25.49 18.20
N LEU A 596 16.48 26.58 17.66
CA LEU A 596 15.05 26.85 17.65
C LEU A 596 14.61 27.12 16.22
N ASP A 597 13.64 26.37 15.73
CA ASP A 597 12.87 26.82 14.59
C ASP A 597 11.99 28.04 14.98
N TYR A 598 11.56 28.80 13.97
CA TYR A 598 10.74 30.00 14.14
C TYR A 598 9.24 29.75 13.93
N ASP A 599 8.83 29.36 12.72
CA ASP A 599 7.42 29.28 12.31
C ASP A 599 6.81 27.96 12.76
N GLY A 600 5.77 27.99 13.59
CA GLY A 600 5.18 26.78 14.19
C GLY A 600 5.84 26.38 15.51
N THR A 601 7.03 26.92 15.81
CA THR A 601 7.78 26.69 17.05
C THR A 601 7.72 27.86 18.04
N LEU A 602 8.25 29.03 17.66
CA LEU A 602 8.25 30.24 18.50
C LEU A 602 7.01 31.11 18.26
N VAL A 603 6.49 31.08 17.05
CA VAL A 603 5.27 31.79 16.64
C VAL A 603 4.33 30.78 15.98
N PRO A 604 3.05 30.70 16.35
CA PRO A 604 2.11 29.80 15.70
C PRO A 604 2.07 29.99 14.19
N GLN A 605 2.20 28.91 13.41
CA GLN A 605 2.24 28.97 11.95
C GLN A 605 0.99 29.64 11.35
N ALA A 606 -0.18 29.36 11.94
CA ALA A 606 -1.47 29.94 11.56
C ALA A 606 -1.66 31.41 12.01
N SER A 607 -0.68 32.02 12.67
CA SER A 607 -0.77 33.42 13.08
C SER A 607 -0.78 34.33 11.85
N ILE A 608 -1.70 35.29 11.82
CA ILE A 608 -1.73 36.38 10.84
C ILE A 608 -0.54 37.32 11.09
N ILE A 609 -0.23 37.56 12.37
CA ILE A 609 0.93 38.35 12.78
C ILE A 609 2.14 37.42 12.78
N LYS A 610 3.05 37.60 11.81
CA LYS A 610 4.25 36.78 11.67
C LYS A 610 5.42 37.24 12.56
N ALA A 611 5.35 38.44 13.14
CA ALA A 611 6.36 38.97 14.06
C ALA A 611 6.29 38.30 15.44
N PRO A 612 7.43 38.12 16.15
CA PRO A 612 7.43 37.49 17.46
C PRO A 612 6.86 38.43 18.53
N SER A 613 6.24 37.87 19.56
CA SER A 613 5.72 38.68 20.67
C SER A 613 6.88 39.26 21.50
N PRO A 614 6.69 40.40 22.20
CA PRO A 614 7.70 40.95 23.10
C PRO A 614 8.17 39.96 24.17
N GLN A 615 7.30 39.04 24.56
CA GLN A 615 7.62 37.97 25.49
C GLN A 615 8.62 36.96 24.90
N VAL A 616 8.46 36.59 23.63
CA VAL A 616 9.41 35.70 22.93
C VAL A 616 10.78 36.37 22.84
N ILE A 617 10.81 37.64 22.41
CA ILE A 617 12.06 38.42 22.30
C ILE A 617 12.77 38.49 23.66
N SER A 618 12.05 38.83 24.72
CA SER A 618 12.61 38.92 26.08
C SER A 618 13.20 37.59 26.58
N VAL A 619 12.52 36.46 26.31
CA VAL A 619 13.00 35.13 26.70
C VAL A 619 14.24 34.73 25.90
N VAL A 620 14.22 34.91 24.58
CA VAL A 620 15.38 34.61 23.72
C VAL A 620 16.58 35.47 24.12
N ASN A 621 16.37 36.78 24.33
CA ASN A 621 17.45 37.68 24.75
C ASN A 621 18.04 37.27 26.10
N SER A 622 17.20 36.84 27.05
CA SER A 622 17.65 36.36 28.36
C SER A 622 18.50 35.08 28.26
N LEU A 623 18.15 34.16 27.35
CA LEU A 623 18.97 32.96 27.08
C LEU A 623 20.30 33.33 26.41
N CYS A 624 20.29 34.26 25.46
CA CYS A 624 21.50 34.73 24.76
C CYS A 624 22.43 35.56 25.68
N GLY A 625 21.91 36.07 26.80
CA GLY A 625 22.67 36.79 27.81
C GLY A 625 23.54 35.88 28.70
N ASP A 626 23.33 34.56 28.69
CA ASP A 626 24.15 33.60 29.43
C ASP A 626 25.40 33.23 28.60
N PRO A 627 26.63 33.56 29.05
CA PRO A 627 27.86 33.28 28.30
C PRO A 627 28.13 31.79 28.06
N ASN A 628 27.49 30.91 28.82
CA ASN A 628 27.62 29.46 28.68
C ASN A 628 26.65 28.87 27.64
N SER A 629 25.76 29.69 27.07
CA SER A 629 24.70 29.26 26.16
C SER A 629 24.86 29.87 24.77
N THR A 630 25.00 29.00 23.77
CA THR A 630 24.96 29.38 22.35
C THR A 630 23.55 29.12 21.81
N VAL A 631 22.83 30.17 21.42
CA VAL A 631 21.44 30.09 20.96
C VAL A 631 21.36 30.46 19.48
N PHE A 632 20.71 29.62 18.69
CA PHE A 632 20.48 29.82 17.27
C PHE A 632 19.01 29.70 16.92
N ILE A 633 18.52 30.65 16.12
CA ILE A 633 17.27 30.48 15.36
C ILE A 633 17.61 29.93 13.98
N VAL A 634 17.03 28.81 13.61
CA VAL A 634 17.22 28.14 12.32
C VAL A 634 15.89 28.13 11.58
N SER A 635 15.71 29.02 10.61
CA SER A 635 14.41 29.29 9.99
C SER A 635 14.48 29.29 8.47
N GLY A 636 13.35 28.94 7.82
CA GLY A 636 13.16 29.12 6.39
C GLY A 636 12.90 30.58 5.97
N ARG A 637 12.78 31.52 6.91
CA ARG A 637 12.54 32.94 6.62
C ARG A 637 13.78 33.67 6.11
N GLY A 638 13.54 34.75 5.37
CA GLY A 638 14.58 35.64 4.88
C GLY A 638 15.33 36.38 6.00
N ARG A 639 16.60 36.71 5.74
CA ARG A 639 17.52 37.30 6.73
C ARG A 639 17.14 38.71 7.20
N ASN A 640 16.44 39.49 6.38
CA ASN A 640 16.03 40.86 6.71
C ASN A 640 14.95 40.85 7.80
N SER A 641 13.86 40.09 7.60
CA SER A 641 12.78 39.98 8.58
C SER A 641 13.28 39.45 9.93
N LEU A 642 14.14 38.42 9.93
CA LEU A 642 14.70 37.88 11.16
C LEU A 642 15.65 38.87 11.86
N SER A 643 16.39 39.68 11.10
CA SER A 643 17.26 40.72 11.68
C SER A 643 16.47 41.82 12.36
N ASP A 644 15.39 42.28 11.71
CA ASP A 644 14.55 43.36 12.24
C ASP A 644 13.81 42.90 13.49
N TRP A 645 13.28 41.68 13.49
CA TRP A 645 12.49 41.15 14.62
C TRP A 645 13.32 40.84 15.87
N PHE A 646 14.57 40.43 15.71
CA PHE A 646 15.47 40.08 16.83
C PHE A 646 16.58 41.09 17.03
N GLN A 647 16.38 42.34 16.61
CA GLN A 647 17.36 43.42 16.72
C GLN A 647 17.86 43.64 18.17
N ASP A 648 17.00 43.40 19.16
CA ASP A 648 17.29 43.56 20.58
C ASP A 648 18.13 42.41 21.20
N CYS A 649 18.35 41.31 20.45
CA CYS A 649 19.11 40.14 20.91
C CYS A 649 20.55 40.18 20.37
N GLU A 650 21.49 40.81 21.09
CA GLU A 650 22.85 41.04 20.56
C GLU A 650 23.65 39.76 20.26
N ASN A 651 23.55 38.74 21.12
CA ASN A 651 24.33 37.50 21.04
C ASN A 651 23.60 36.36 20.31
N LEU A 652 22.47 36.63 19.65
CA LEU A 652 21.69 35.59 18.99
C LEU A 652 22.32 35.20 17.64
N GLY A 653 22.54 33.90 17.45
CA GLY A 653 22.84 33.33 16.15
C GLY A 653 21.59 33.18 15.30
N ILE A 654 21.67 33.51 14.01
CA ILE A 654 20.56 33.38 13.06
C ILE A 654 21.04 32.63 11.83
N ALA A 655 20.37 31.53 11.51
CA ALA A 655 20.45 30.84 10.24
C ALA A 655 19.14 31.06 9.46
N ALA A 656 19.22 31.89 8.43
CA ALA A 656 18.10 32.25 7.56
C ALA A 656 18.08 31.38 6.30
N GLU A 657 16.90 31.27 5.69
CA GLU A 657 16.66 30.50 4.47
C GLU A 657 17.22 29.07 4.55
N HIS A 658 16.84 28.36 5.63
CA HIS A 658 17.27 26.99 5.94
C HIS A 658 18.78 26.80 6.12
N GLY A 659 19.54 27.89 6.28
CA GLY A 659 20.99 27.85 6.49
C GLY A 659 21.84 28.39 5.36
N TYR A 660 21.24 28.92 4.29
CA TYR A 660 22.01 29.56 3.22
C TYR A 660 22.74 30.80 3.76
N PHE A 661 22.13 31.54 4.69
CA PHE A 661 22.77 32.64 5.39
C PHE A 661 22.89 32.33 6.87
N ILE A 662 24.10 32.44 7.43
CA ILE A 662 24.36 32.23 8.86
C ILE A 662 25.06 33.46 9.42
N ARG A 663 24.57 33.97 10.54
CA ARG A 663 25.19 35.04 11.31
C ARG A 663 25.32 34.62 12.77
N TRP A 664 26.51 34.76 13.34
CA TRP A 664 26.82 34.28 14.69
C TRP A 664 26.34 35.19 15.83
N ASN A 665 26.32 36.50 15.60
CA ASN A 665 25.77 37.50 16.51
C ASN A 665 25.46 38.79 15.71
N ARG A 666 24.83 39.79 16.34
CA ARG A 666 24.41 41.02 15.65
C ARG A 666 25.57 41.79 14.99
N ARG A 667 26.79 41.70 15.53
CA ARG A 667 27.97 42.42 15.05
C ARG A 667 28.78 41.63 14.01
N SER A 668 28.54 40.33 13.88
CA SER A 668 29.16 39.49 12.87
C SER A 668 28.55 39.71 11.49
N ASP A 669 29.38 39.59 10.47
CA ASP A 669 28.92 39.56 9.08
C ASP A 669 28.15 38.25 8.79
N TRP A 670 27.31 38.30 7.76
CA TRP A 670 26.62 37.12 7.25
C TRP A 670 27.60 36.22 6.50
N GLU A 671 27.72 34.97 6.93
CA GLU A 671 28.32 33.90 6.16
C GLU A 671 27.30 33.35 5.17
N THR A 672 27.70 33.23 3.91
CA THR A 672 26.93 32.53 2.88
C THR A 672 27.29 31.04 2.87
N GLY A 673 26.35 30.21 2.42
CA GLY A 673 26.56 28.79 2.21
C GLY A 673 27.72 28.53 1.22
N PRO A 674 28.30 27.32 1.23
CA PRO A 674 29.47 26.97 0.42
C PRO A 674 29.22 26.94 -1.10
N LEU A 675 28.01 27.25 -1.56
CA LEU A 675 27.59 27.21 -2.95
C LEU A 675 27.48 28.64 -3.47
N ASP A 676 28.53 29.09 -4.16
CA ASP A 676 28.54 30.28 -5.01
C ASP A 676 27.75 29.91 -6.30
N GLU A 677 26.45 29.69 -6.14
CA GLU A 677 25.56 29.28 -7.23
C GLU A 677 24.97 30.51 -7.93
N ASP A 678 25.11 30.56 -9.25
CA ASP A 678 24.28 31.43 -10.07
C ASP A 678 22.81 30.99 -9.89
N PHE A 679 21.96 31.88 -9.37
CA PHE A 679 20.51 31.65 -9.20
C PHE A 679 19.76 31.64 -10.54
N ASP A 680 20.41 31.21 -11.62
CA ASP A 680 19.85 31.16 -12.98
C ASP A 680 18.66 30.21 -13.07
N TRP A 681 18.62 29.16 -12.24
CA TRP A 681 17.46 28.27 -12.11
C TRP A 681 16.17 29.03 -11.72
N LYS A 682 16.26 30.19 -11.05
CA LYS A 682 15.08 31.02 -10.74
C LYS A 682 14.41 31.54 -12.00
N LYS A 683 15.18 31.85 -13.05
CA LYS A 683 14.65 32.27 -14.36
C LYS A 683 13.85 31.16 -15.05
N ILE A 684 14.05 29.90 -14.64
CA ILE A 684 13.30 28.74 -15.11
C ILE A 684 12.08 28.49 -14.20
N ALA A 685 12.29 28.54 -12.88
CA ALA A 685 11.26 28.20 -11.89
C ALA A 685 10.17 29.27 -11.75
N GLU A 686 10.52 30.56 -11.80
CA GLU A 686 9.61 31.68 -11.61
C GLU A 686 8.47 31.70 -12.65
N PRO A 687 8.73 31.60 -13.98
CA PRO A 687 7.66 31.53 -14.98
C PRO A 687 6.72 30.33 -14.79
N VAL A 688 7.26 29.20 -14.31
CA VAL A 688 6.43 28.03 -13.99
C VAL A 688 5.53 28.33 -12.80
N MET A 689 6.06 28.87 -11.70
CA MET A 689 5.25 29.23 -10.53
C MET A 689 4.21 30.31 -10.85
N GLU A 690 4.56 31.30 -11.67
CA GLU A 690 3.64 32.35 -12.13
C GLU A 690 2.42 31.77 -12.86
N LEU A 691 2.62 30.77 -13.74
CA LEU A 691 1.52 30.08 -14.42
C LEU A 691 0.52 29.45 -13.43
N TYR A 692 1.02 28.85 -12.35
CA TYR A 692 0.16 28.28 -11.30
C TYR A 692 -0.47 29.37 -10.43
N THR A 693 0.21 30.49 -10.23
CA THR A 693 -0.35 31.67 -9.57
C THR A 693 -1.52 32.27 -10.35
N GLU A 694 -1.38 32.45 -11.66
CA GLU A 694 -2.44 32.98 -12.53
C GLU A 694 -3.68 32.07 -12.58
N THR A 695 -3.47 30.76 -12.45
CA THR A 695 -4.55 29.77 -12.52
C THR A 695 -5.12 29.37 -11.15
N THR A 696 -4.57 29.91 -10.05
CA THR A 696 -4.98 29.55 -8.68
C THR A 696 -5.23 30.81 -7.86
N ASP A 697 -6.50 31.20 -7.76
CA ASP A 697 -6.91 32.34 -6.93
C ASP A 697 -6.50 32.14 -5.46
N GLY A 698 -6.05 33.21 -4.82
CA GLY A 698 -5.52 33.17 -3.44
C GLY A 698 -4.09 32.63 -3.30
N SER A 699 -3.39 32.34 -4.41
CA SER A 699 -1.98 31.97 -4.40
C SER A 699 -1.05 33.13 -4.80
N TYR A 700 0.22 33.06 -4.38
CA TYR A 700 1.24 34.05 -4.75
C TYR A 700 2.66 33.48 -4.65
N VAL A 701 3.61 34.10 -5.36
CA VAL A 701 5.04 33.76 -5.28
C VAL A 701 5.75 34.73 -4.34
N GLU A 702 6.49 34.18 -3.38
CA GLU A 702 7.45 34.90 -2.55
C GLU A 702 8.87 34.61 -3.07
N ALA A 703 9.50 35.62 -3.66
CA ALA A 703 10.90 35.56 -4.05
C ALA A 703 11.81 35.88 -2.85
N LYS A 704 12.59 34.89 -2.42
CA LYS A 704 13.66 35.04 -1.41
C LYS A 704 15.01 35.21 -2.09
N GLU A 705 16.06 35.51 -1.34
CA GLU A 705 17.39 35.71 -1.91
C GLU A 705 17.97 34.40 -2.46
N SER A 706 17.79 33.28 -1.77
CA SER A 706 18.27 31.96 -2.20
C SER A 706 17.16 31.01 -2.67
N ALA A 707 15.88 31.31 -2.43
CA ALA A 707 14.77 30.39 -2.72
C ALA A 707 13.59 31.09 -3.43
N LEU A 708 12.69 30.30 -4.01
CA LEU A 708 11.37 30.74 -4.48
C LEU A 708 10.30 29.91 -3.77
N VAL A 709 9.25 30.56 -3.26
CA VAL A 709 8.17 29.89 -2.54
C VAL A 709 6.83 30.28 -3.12
N TRP A 710 6.09 29.30 -3.63
CA TRP A 710 4.70 29.47 -4.03
C TRP A 710 3.78 29.16 -2.85
N HIS A 711 2.98 30.13 -2.44
CA HIS A 711 2.03 30.03 -1.34
C HIS A 711 0.62 29.83 -1.88
N TYR A 712 -0.14 28.92 -1.27
CA TYR A 712 -1.54 28.66 -1.64
C TYR A 712 -2.46 28.58 -0.42
N GLN A 713 -2.06 29.18 0.70
CA GLN A 713 -2.81 29.11 1.96
C GLN A 713 -4.21 29.72 1.85
N ASP A 714 -4.35 30.77 1.04
CA ASP A 714 -5.62 31.49 0.86
C ASP A 714 -6.43 30.98 -0.35
N ALA A 715 -5.91 29.96 -1.05
CA ALA A 715 -6.63 29.29 -2.13
C ALA A 715 -7.68 28.32 -1.60
N ASP A 716 -8.60 27.88 -2.47
CA ASP A 716 -9.51 26.78 -2.14
C ASP A 716 -8.69 25.55 -1.67
N PRO A 717 -9.00 24.93 -0.52
CA PRO A 717 -8.14 23.91 0.06
C PRO A 717 -7.91 22.68 -0.83
N ASP A 718 -8.94 22.25 -1.56
CA ASP A 718 -8.88 21.07 -2.43
C ASP A 718 -8.15 21.42 -3.72
N PHE A 719 -8.53 22.53 -4.36
CA PHE A 719 -7.94 22.97 -5.62
C PHE A 719 -6.48 23.46 -5.43
N GLY A 720 -6.20 24.25 -4.41
CA GLY A 720 -4.86 24.72 -4.08
C GLY A 720 -3.91 23.58 -3.73
N SER A 721 -4.37 22.57 -2.97
CA SER A 721 -3.56 21.38 -2.69
C SER A 721 -3.30 20.54 -3.95
N PHE A 722 -4.26 20.45 -4.86
CA PHE A 722 -4.11 19.81 -6.16
C PHE A 722 -3.08 20.54 -7.03
N GLN A 723 -3.23 21.86 -7.18
CA GLN A 723 -2.31 22.72 -7.93
C GLN A 723 -0.89 22.67 -7.35
N ALA A 724 -0.76 22.62 -6.02
CA ALA A 724 0.54 22.44 -5.37
C ALA A 724 1.23 21.12 -5.76
N MET A 725 0.46 20.05 -5.95
CA MET A 725 1.02 18.77 -6.39
C MET A 725 1.42 18.78 -7.85
N GLU A 726 0.59 19.36 -8.73
CA GLU A 726 0.96 19.49 -10.14
C GLU A 726 2.18 20.41 -10.32
N LEU A 727 2.23 21.52 -9.56
CA LEU A 727 3.38 22.42 -9.54
C LEU A 727 4.65 21.71 -9.04
N LEU A 728 4.55 20.90 -7.99
CA LEU A 728 5.67 20.09 -7.50
C LEU A 728 6.21 19.17 -8.59
N ASP A 729 5.35 18.35 -9.20
CA ASP A 729 5.74 17.42 -10.27
C ASP A 729 6.35 18.16 -11.48
N HIS A 730 5.77 19.30 -11.86
CA HIS A 730 6.24 20.12 -12.98
C HIS A 730 7.63 20.72 -12.70
N LEU A 731 7.82 21.33 -11.52
CA LEU A 731 9.10 21.89 -11.13
C LEU A 731 10.17 20.80 -10.97
N GLU A 732 9.86 19.65 -10.39
CA GLU A 732 10.80 18.52 -10.29
C GLU A 732 11.24 18.03 -11.67
N SER A 733 10.34 18.00 -12.65
CA SER A 733 10.68 17.61 -14.02
C SER A 733 11.53 18.65 -14.74
N VAL A 734 11.23 19.94 -14.60
CA VAL A 734 11.92 21.02 -15.33
C VAL A 734 13.28 21.34 -14.71
N LEU A 735 13.40 21.22 -13.38
CA LEU A 735 14.63 21.50 -12.63
C LEU A 735 15.47 20.23 -12.37
N ALA A 736 15.17 19.11 -13.03
CA ALA A 736 15.83 17.82 -12.78
C ALA A 736 17.36 17.84 -12.94
N ASN A 737 17.90 18.75 -13.75
CA ASN A 737 19.34 18.91 -13.99
C ASN A 737 19.95 20.13 -13.29
N GLU A 738 19.15 20.90 -12.54
CA GLU A 738 19.61 22.06 -11.79
C GLU A 738 20.02 21.64 -10.36
N PRO A 739 20.95 22.35 -9.71
CA PRO A 739 21.41 22.01 -8.35
C PRO A 739 20.41 22.45 -7.28
N VAL A 740 19.13 22.15 -7.46
CA VAL A 740 18.03 22.58 -6.59
C VAL A 740 17.16 21.41 -6.17
N VAL A 741 16.40 21.62 -5.10
CA VAL A 741 15.42 20.68 -4.60
C VAL A 741 14.08 21.39 -4.49
N VAL A 742 13.05 20.77 -5.07
CA VAL A 742 11.67 21.19 -4.91
C VAL A 742 11.07 20.45 -3.72
N LYS A 743 10.41 21.15 -2.81
CA LYS A 743 9.74 20.56 -1.65
C LYS A 743 8.36 21.15 -1.46
N LYS A 744 7.38 20.28 -1.24
CA LYS A 744 6.07 20.69 -0.73
C LYS A 744 6.13 20.84 0.80
N GLY A 745 5.68 21.98 1.28
CA GLY A 745 5.42 22.23 2.69
C GLY A 745 3.92 22.32 2.97
N GLN A 746 3.56 22.75 4.18
CA GLN A 746 2.17 23.02 4.52
C GLN A 746 1.74 24.33 3.83
N HIS A 747 0.82 24.23 2.87
CA HIS A 747 0.32 25.36 2.07
C HIS A 747 1.37 26.06 1.19
N ILE A 748 2.52 25.43 0.95
CA ILE A 748 3.58 25.98 0.09
C ILE A 748 4.24 24.94 -0.82
N VAL A 749 4.81 25.40 -1.92
CA VAL A 749 5.81 24.68 -2.73
C VAL A 749 7.07 25.54 -2.79
N GLU A 750 8.20 25.03 -2.29
CA GLU A 750 9.47 25.75 -2.19
C GLU A 750 10.52 25.12 -3.11
N VAL A 751 11.21 25.95 -3.89
CA VAL A 751 12.44 25.58 -4.61
C VAL A 751 13.61 26.24 -3.91
N LYS A 752 14.60 25.44 -3.53
CA LYS A 752 15.82 25.91 -2.86
C LYS A 752 17.07 25.17 -3.32
N PRO A 753 18.28 25.73 -3.10
CA PRO A 753 19.53 25.08 -3.48
C PRO A 753 19.71 23.73 -2.80
N GLN A 754 20.33 22.79 -3.51
CA GLN A 754 20.70 21.50 -2.98
C GLN A 754 21.77 21.68 -1.89
N GLY A 755 21.75 20.84 -0.85
CA GLY A 755 22.72 20.95 0.24
C GLY A 755 22.45 22.10 1.23
N VAL A 756 21.31 22.78 1.14
CA VAL A 756 20.85 23.74 2.16
C VAL A 756 19.76 23.09 3.01
N THR A 757 20.14 22.60 4.19
CA THR A 757 19.20 22.02 5.16
C THR A 757 19.48 22.52 6.57
N LYS A 758 18.42 22.60 7.38
CA LYS A 758 18.54 22.95 8.80
C LYS A 758 19.47 21.97 9.55
N GLY A 759 19.50 20.68 9.15
CA GLY A 759 20.43 19.69 9.70
C GLY A 759 21.91 20.04 9.49
N LEU A 760 22.28 20.46 8.28
CA LEU A 760 23.66 20.87 7.98
C LEU A 760 24.07 22.13 8.75
N VAL A 761 23.14 23.04 9.05
CA VAL A 761 23.38 24.18 9.94
C VAL A 761 23.77 23.70 11.33
N ALA A 762 22.99 22.78 11.90
CA ALA A 762 23.27 22.22 13.22
C ALA A 762 24.66 21.53 13.23
N GLU A 763 25.00 20.75 12.20
CA GLU A 763 26.32 20.10 12.08
C GLU A 763 27.47 21.10 11.96
N LYS A 764 27.30 22.15 11.14
CA LYS A 764 28.30 23.21 10.98
C LYS A 764 28.54 23.93 12.31
N ILE A 765 27.48 24.35 12.99
CA ILE A 765 27.57 25.06 14.27
C ILE A 765 28.24 24.18 15.33
N LEU A 766 27.83 22.91 15.46
CA LEU A 766 28.44 21.98 16.41
C LEU A 766 29.91 21.68 16.09
N SER A 767 30.29 21.65 14.81
CA SER A 767 31.68 21.46 14.39
C SER A 767 32.55 22.64 14.79
N VAL A 768 32.07 23.88 14.64
CA VAL A 768 32.77 25.08 15.11
C VAL A 768 32.91 25.06 16.64
N LEU A 769 31.83 24.79 17.37
CA LEU A 769 31.85 24.70 18.84
C LEU A 769 32.82 23.61 19.34
N LYS A 770 32.95 22.50 18.61
CA LYS A 770 33.91 21.43 18.90
C LYS A 770 35.36 21.91 18.72
N ASN A 771 35.64 22.67 17.67
CA ASN A 771 36.98 23.19 17.38
C ASN A 771 37.46 24.21 18.43
N ASP A 772 36.53 24.96 19.05
CA ASP A 772 36.82 25.97 20.10
C ASP A 772 36.97 25.39 21.53
N GLY A 773 37.05 24.06 21.68
CA GLY A 773 37.55 23.45 22.92
C GLY A 773 36.99 22.07 23.26
N LYS A 774 35.66 21.89 23.27
CA LYS A 774 34.92 20.62 23.50
C LYS A 774 33.46 20.76 23.01
N LEU A 775 32.84 19.64 22.63
CA LEU A 775 31.41 19.58 22.29
C LEU A 775 30.52 20.06 23.46
N PRO A 776 29.34 20.66 23.19
CA PRO A 776 28.38 21.04 24.23
C PRO A 776 27.94 19.84 25.05
N GLU A 777 27.79 20.03 26.36
CA GLU A 777 27.29 19.00 27.30
C GLU A 777 25.76 18.90 27.25
N PHE A 778 25.10 19.99 26.87
CA PHE A 778 23.65 20.10 26.71
C PHE A 778 23.31 20.58 25.29
N MET A 779 22.39 19.88 24.63
CA MET A 779 21.85 20.28 23.34
C MET A 779 20.32 20.26 23.37
N LEU A 780 19.68 21.39 23.08
CA LEU A 780 18.23 21.50 22.90
C LEU A 780 17.93 21.86 21.45
N CYS A 781 17.01 21.13 20.82
CA CYS A 781 16.48 21.46 19.51
C CYS A 781 14.97 21.38 19.53
N ILE A 782 14.30 22.44 19.12
CA ILE A 782 12.84 22.48 19.04
C ILE A 782 12.44 22.87 17.61
N GLY A 783 11.56 22.08 17.02
CA GLY A 783 11.00 22.32 15.70
C GLY A 783 9.61 21.73 15.56
N ASP A 784 8.88 22.06 14.50
CA ASP A 784 7.54 21.57 14.27
C ASP A 784 7.41 20.85 12.92
N ASP A 785 8.14 21.19 11.88
CA ASP A 785 7.83 20.69 10.54
C ASP A 785 8.82 19.62 10.04
N ARG A 786 8.61 19.21 8.79
CA ARG A 786 9.45 18.20 8.13
C ARG A 786 10.90 18.68 7.96
N SER A 787 11.15 19.97 7.84
CA SER A 787 12.51 20.52 7.68
C SER A 787 13.33 20.40 8.97
N ASP A 788 12.67 20.38 10.13
CA ASP A 788 13.31 20.24 11.44
C ASP A 788 13.74 18.80 11.74
N GLU A 789 13.15 17.82 11.07
CA GLU A 789 13.52 16.41 11.18
C GLU A 789 15.01 16.16 10.85
N ASP A 790 15.56 16.95 9.92
CA ASP A 790 16.98 16.88 9.56
C ASP A 790 17.86 17.42 10.71
N MET A 791 17.40 18.46 11.45
CA MET A 791 18.10 18.92 12.66
C MET A 791 18.10 17.86 13.75
N PHE A 792 16.96 17.23 14.00
CA PHE A 792 16.86 16.18 15.02
C PHE A 792 17.80 15.01 14.72
N GLU A 793 17.86 14.57 13.46
CA GLU A 793 18.75 13.49 13.03
C GLU A 793 20.23 13.87 13.16
N SER A 794 20.62 15.05 12.67
CA SER A 794 22.00 15.53 12.75
C SER A 794 22.52 15.59 14.18
N LEU A 795 21.73 16.14 15.12
CA LEU A 795 22.11 16.20 16.54
C LEU A 795 22.28 14.82 17.16
N MET A 796 21.39 13.90 16.83
CA MET A 796 21.43 12.51 17.29
C MET A 796 22.64 11.75 16.73
N ASN A 797 23.00 11.98 15.46
CA ASN A 797 24.18 11.40 14.82
C ASN A 797 25.47 11.92 15.44
N VAL A 798 25.59 13.22 15.68
CA VAL A 798 26.76 13.82 16.35
C VAL A 798 26.95 13.21 17.73
N ALA A 799 25.89 13.12 18.53
CA ALA A 799 25.93 12.50 19.86
C ALA A 799 26.25 11.00 19.84
N SER A 800 25.91 10.28 18.77
CA SER A 800 26.21 8.85 18.62
C SER A 800 27.62 8.57 18.08
N SER A 801 28.19 9.51 17.33
CA SER A 801 29.53 9.41 16.73
C SER A 801 30.68 9.75 17.69
N SER A 802 30.40 10.32 18.86
CA SER A 802 31.42 10.73 19.83
C SER A 802 31.95 9.56 20.64
N SER A 803 33.22 9.17 20.44
CA SER A 803 33.97 8.20 21.24
C SER A 803 34.37 8.72 22.65
N ILE A 804 33.55 9.57 23.28
CA ILE A 804 33.90 10.34 24.50
C ILE A 804 33.29 9.70 25.76
N VAL A 805 33.99 9.84 26.90
CA VAL A 805 33.70 9.26 28.23
C VAL A 805 32.35 9.70 28.84
N ALA A 806 31.75 10.80 28.37
CA ALA A 806 30.39 11.22 28.72
C ALA A 806 29.69 11.76 27.45
N ALA A 807 28.62 11.09 27.02
CA ALA A 807 27.83 11.52 25.86
C ALA A 807 27.00 12.77 26.22
N PRO A 808 26.85 13.73 25.30
CA PRO A 808 26.09 14.95 25.57
C PRO A 808 24.59 14.66 25.74
N GLU A 809 23.92 15.37 26.64
CA GLU A 809 22.48 15.24 26.81
C GLU A 809 21.73 15.98 25.69
N VAL A 810 21.10 15.21 24.80
CA VAL A 810 20.34 15.72 23.64
C VAL A 810 18.84 15.70 23.90
N PHE A 811 18.24 16.89 23.81
CA PHE A 811 16.81 17.14 23.89
C PHE A 811 16.28 17.62 22.53
N ALA A 812 16.09 16.68 21.60
CA ALA A 812 15.39 16.94 20.34
C ALA A 812 13.87 16.82 20.54
N CYS A 813 13.14 17.90 20.27
CA CYS A 813 11.73 18.07 20.59
C CYS A 813 10.91 18.55 19.38
N THR A 814 9.82 17.85 19.06
CA THR A 814 8.84 18.32 18.07
C THR A 814 7.69 19.08 18.74
N VAL A 815 7.08 20.04 18.06
CA VAL A 815 5.86 20.72 18.53
C VAL A 815 4.62 19.98 18.03
N GLY A 816 3.77 19.57 18.95
CA GLY A 816 2.59 18.73 18.75
C GLY A 816 2.89 17.23 18.82
N GLN A 817 1.86 16.44 19.11
CA GLN A 817 1.98 14.99 19.20
C GLN A 817 1.86 14.34 17.81
N LYS A 818 2.99 14.23 17.09
CA LYS A 818 3.04 13.69 15.72
C LYS A 818 4.27 12.80 15.46
N PRO A 819 4.28 12.00 14.38
CA PRO A 819 5.47 11.22 14.00
C PRO A 819 6.65 12.16 13.78
N SER A 820 7.76 11.86 14.45
CA SER A 820 8.99 12.65 14.38
C SER A 820 10.18 11.78 14.75
N LYS A 821 11.37 12.11 14.23
CA LYS A 821 12.68 11.62 14.67
C LYS A 821 13.08 12.21 16.03
N ALA A 822 12.41 13.28 16.47
CA ALA A 822 12.57 13.83 17.81
C ALA A 822 12.25 12.78 18.89
N ARG A 823 12.97 12.86 20.02
CA ARG A 823 12.70 12.00 21.19
C ARG A 823 11.60 12.55 22.08
N TYR A 824 11.33 13.85 21.99
CA TYR A 824 10.41 14.55 22.86
C TYR A 824 9.35 15.30 22.08
N TYR A 825 8.24 15.65 22.74
CA TYR A 825 7.29 16.62 22.24
C TYR A 825 6.86 17.64 23.30
N LEU A 826 6.41 18.79 22.83
CA LEU A 826 5.67 19.82 23.57
C LEU A 826 4.31 20.00 22.89
N ASP A 827 3.26 20.32 23.62
CA ASP A 827 1.90 20.30 23.04
C ASP A 827 1.69 21.42 22.01
N ASP A 828 2.23 22.61 22.28
CA ASP A 828 2.05 23.79 21.44
C ASP A 828 3.17 24.82 21.65
N THR A 829 3.10 25.92 20.89
CA THR A 829 4.01 27.06 20.99
C THR A 829 4.02 27.74 22.37
N VAL A 830 2.91 27.68 23.13
CA VAL A 830 2.83 28.28 24.47
C VAL A 830 3.68 27.47 25.46
N GLU A 831 3.65 26.14 25.37
CA GLU A 831 4.52 25.27 26.15
C GLU A 831 6.00 25.48 25.78
N VAL A 832 6.33 25.68 24.49
CA VAL A 832 7.68 26.03 24.04
C VAL A 832 8.18 27.30 24.74
N VAL A 833 7.40 28.39 24.68
CA VAL A 833 7.79 29.66 25.30
C VAL A 833 7.88 29.53 26.83
N THR A 834 7.02 28.73 27.45
CA THR A 834 7.05 28.46 28.90
C THR A 834 8.31 27.69 29.31
N LEU A 835 8.68 26.67 28.53
CA LEU A 835 9.93 25.94 28.72
C LEU A 835 11.14 26.88 28.61
N LEU A 836 11.23 27.66 27.54
CA LEU A 836 12.35 28.59 27.31
C LEU A 836 12.45 29.64 28.43
N ARG A 837 11.31 30.11 28.96
CA ARG A 837 11.29 31.03 30.11
C ARG A 837 11.84 30.37 31.37
N SER A 838 11.55 29.10 31.61
CA SER A 838 12.11 28.34 32.74
C SER A 838 13.63 28.23 32.64
N LEU A 839 14.15 27.94 31.44
CA LEU A 839 15.60 27.88 31.16
C LEU A 839 16.27 29.26 31.32
N ALA A 840 15.63 30.33 30.83
CA ALA A 840 16.10 31.70 31.00
C ALA A 840 16.19 32.09 32.50
N SER A 841 15.17 31.72 33.28
CA SER A 841 15.15 31.97 34.73
C SER A 841 16.22 31.17 35.48
N ALA A 842 16.52 29.95 35.04
CA ALA A 842 17.60 29.14 35.59
C ALA A 842 18.98 29.77 35.35
N SER A 843 19.18 30.41 34.20
CA SER A 843 20.43 31.09 33.81
C SER A 843 20.77 32.26 34.76
N GLY A 844 19.75 33.00 35.23
CA GLY A 844 19.94 34.13 36.16
C GLY A 844 20.27 33.76 37.61
N SER A 845 20.18 32.49 38.01
CA SER A 845 20.40 32.04 39.39
C SER A 845 21.86 31.74 39.76
N ASN A 846 22.78 31.76 38.78
CA ASN A 846 24.22 31.52 38.98
C ASN A 846 25.02 32.81 39.28
N LYS A 847 24.56 33.68 40.19
CA LYS A 847 25.45 34.69 40.78
C LYS A 847 26.35 34.01 41.82
N PRO A 848 27.67 34.22 41.82
CA PRO A 848 28.56 33.63 42.81
C PRO A 848 28.19 34.19 44.19
N ARG A 849 27.81 33.32 45.13
CA ARG A 849 27.78 33.68 46.55
C ARG A 849 29.20 34.06 46.95
N SER A 850 29.44 35.35 47.17
CA SER A 850 30.66 35.83 47.83
C SER A 850 30.82 35.07 49.14
N ARG A 851 31.87 34.24 49.25
CA ARG A 851 32.30 33.67 50.53
C ARG A 851 32.67 34.84 51.45
N SER A 852 31.83 35.13 52.44
CA SER A 852 32.25 35.87 53.61
C SER A 852 33.18 34.97 54.42
N GLU A 853 34.48 35.26 54.42
CA GLU A 853 35.44 34.65 55.33
C GLU A 853 35.12 35.05 56.77
N SER A 854 34.53 34.12 57.53
CA SER A 854 34.53 34.20 58.99
C SER A 854 35.88 33.66 59.49
N VAL A 855 36.83 34.56 59.74
CA VAL A 855 38.06 34.27 60.47
C VAL A 855 37.71 34.06 61.94
N VAL A 856 37.83 32.83 62.43
CA VAL A 856 37.75 32.51 63.87
C VAL A 856 39.18 32.46 64.41
N SER A 857 39.54 33.45 65.24
CA SER A 857 40.79 33.45 66.01
C SER A 857 40.65 32.54 67.24
N PHE A 858 41.57 31.60 67.39
CA PHE A 858 41.76 30.86 68.64
C PHE A 858 42.63 31.68 69.60
N ASP A 859 42.06 32.18 70.68
CA ASP A 859 42.82 32.57 71.86
C ASP A 859 42.96 31.38 72.81
N LYS A 860 44.22 31.05 73.13
CA LYS A 860 44.62 30.22 74.27
C LYS A 860 44.85 31.15 75.46
N THR A 861 44.30 30.83 76.62
CA THR A 861 45.08 30.69 77.89
C THR A 861 44.20 30.28 79.07
N ALA A 862 44.78 29.36 79.87
CA ALA A 862 44.56 29.04 81.28
C ALA A 862 43.25 28.35 81.70
#